data_AF-A0A9E5FUN6-F1
#
_entry.id   AF-A0A9E5FUN6-F1
#
_cell.length_a   1.000
_cell.length_b   1.000
_cell.length_c   1.000
_cell.angle_alpha   90.00
_cell.angle_beta   90.00
_cell.angle_gamma   90.00
#
_symmetry.space_group_name_H-M   'P 1'
#
loop_
_entity.id
_entity.type
_entity.pdbx_description
1 polymer ?
#
loop_
_entity_poly.entity_id
_entity_poly.type
_entity_poly.pdbx_seq_one_letter_code
_entity_poly.pdbx_strand_id
1 'polypeptide(L)'
;MRPTNSASLTTIVATLSASVALADVSLPAAFTDHMVLQRDRRTHVFGSAQPSEQITVELIDSKGAVLRSGKAIAGQGGRFVVELAPMAGSDDPLTLEVKGANTISVKDVVVGDVWVAGGQSNMEWTLGGTGDQTAAGVAIANESSIRFLRVPHVTANRAAFTVTAAWRTLTPASAPDMGAVDFWFAQQLRQANGVPIGILEINWGGTRAEPWTDLATLGADPLYTARVTELRHSIDTWNSLSAADREAAYQADRKLFQEAGTAWWSAINATDPGAKGKWYSKDAPEEVKEWKPVTLPLRWNADPVRKNVDGIEWYRRTIEIPAEWDGKECFVELGAIDDADVLFVNGKPIANTISDIGTARKYRIPAAVMKAGPCTIAIELLDLQGDGGFTGSPDVMRITCAAANNASIPLSGEWLARMGRSASGLPQPPSRPSQEIAPGTGSGDPASMFNAMIAPFAGVEIKGAIWYQGESNAGSIADAEAYRSLLPLTIRSWRAAFQQPDMPFGIVSLASHHAYQENEPVAGVWPLLRDAQLATERSSPNAGVITTIDVGDADDIHPRDKRTVGERLARWAMATSYGKPDTAWRGPRTKSVRRDTDGIVIDFDVERGRLTTRDGKAPAGFAIAGADGKFVKADAELRPPNAIKVRSSAVPLPVEIRYGWQDNPADANVVDEMSKLPAHP
;
A
#
# COMPACT_ATOMS: atom_id res chain seq x y z
N MET A 1 20.85 -82.32 29.75
CA MET A 1 19.89 -81.39 30.38
C MET A 1 20.59 -80.05 30.59
N ARG A 2 20.21 -79.03 29.83
CA ARG A 2 20.57 -77.61 30.05
C ARG A 2 19.25 -76.87 30.24
N PRO A 3 19.11 -75.97 31.23
CA PRO A 3 17.88 -75.19 31.39
C PRO A 3 17.92 -73.96 30.47
N THR A 4 16.79 -73.68 29.84
CA THR A 4 16.54 -72.48 29.03
C THR A 4 15.97 -71.38 29.91
N ASN A 5 16.64 -70.23 29.96
CA ASN A 5 16.13 -69.00 30.60
C ASN A 5 15.14 -68.31 29.66
N SER A 6 13.88 -68.21 30.07
CA SER A 6 12.86 -67.37 29.43
C SER A 6 12.77 -66.03 30.15
N ALA A 7 13.27 -64.96 29.52
CA ALA A 7 13.09 -63.59 29.99
C ALA A 7 11.70 -63.09 29.59
N SER A 8 10.88 -62.69 30.57
CA SER A 8 9.60 -62.02 30.34
C SER A 8 9.83 -60.53 30.08
N LEU A 9 9.45 -60.05 28.89
CA LEU A 9 9.37 -58.62 28.59
C LEU A 9 8.04 -58.08 29.14
N THR A 10 8.12 -57.22 30.16
CA THR A 10 6.98 -56.44 30.65
C THR A 10 6.89 -55.16 29.82
N THR A 11 5.90 -55.06 28.92
CA THR A 11 5.61 -53.85 28.16
C THR A 11 4.89 -52.84 29.05
N ILE A 12 5.58 -51.77 29.43
CA ILE A 12 4.97 -50.59 30.09
C ILE A 12 4.26 -49.77 29.01
N VAL A 13 2.92 -49.80 29.01
CA VAL A 13 2.09 -48.90 28.21
C VAL A 13 2.06 -47.55 28.93
N ALA A 14 2.87 -46.60 28.45
CA ALA A 14 2.79 -45.21 28.88
C ALA A 14 1.58 -44.56 28.20
N THR A 15 0.48 -44.39 28.94
CA THR A 15 -0.65 -43.56 28.55
C THR A 15 -0.22 -42.09 28.53
N LEU A 16 0.21 -41.60 27.36
CA LEU A 16 0.27 -40.16 27.10
C LEU A 16 -1.14 -39.61 27.22
N SER A 17 -1.45 -39.00 28.36
CA SER A 17 -2.62 -38.14 28.49
C SER A 17 -2.30 -36.87 27.72
N ALA A 18 -2.76 -36.80 26.46
CA ALA A 18 -2.73 -35.57 25.69
C ALA A 18 -3.67 -34.58 26.38
N SER A 19 -3.10 -33.63 27.12
CA SER A 19 -3.83 -32.46 27.60
C SER A 19 -4.38 -31.74 26.39
N VAL A 20 -5.68 -31.86 26.13
CA VAL A 20 -6.37 -31.07 25.11
C VAL A 20 -6.30 -29.63 25.61
N ALA A 21 -5.42 -28.83 25.02
CA ALA A 21 -5.38 -27.39 25.29
C ALA A 21 -6.73 -26.82 24.85
N LEU A 22 -7.57 -26.44 25.82
CA LEU A 22 -8.82 -25.74 25.56
C LEU A 22 -8.46 -24.35 25.05
N ALA A 23 -8.84 -24.03 23.81
CA ALA A 23 -8.73 -22.67 23.29
C ALA A 23 -9.91 -21.84 23.79
N ASP A 24 -9.60 -20.74 24.47
CA ASP A 24 -10.58 -19.77 24.93
C ASP A 24 -11.34 -19.13 23.77
N VAL A 25 -12.57 -18.69 24.04
CA VAL A 25 -13.32 -17.78 23.17
C VAL A 25 -12.46 -16.55 22.90
N SER A 26 -12.41 -16.13 21.64
CA SER A 26 -11.73 -14.92 21.19
C SER A 26 -12.55 -14.18 20.13
N LEU A 27 -12.49 -12.85 20.17
CA LEU A 27 -13.17 -11.95 19.24
C LEU A 27 -12.15 -11.22 18.35
N PRO A 28 -12.49 -10.92 17.09
CA PRO A 28 -11.67 -10.07 16.24
C PRO A 28 -11.74 -8.59 16.66
N ALA A 29 -10.83 -7.76 16.14
CA ALA A 29 -10.72 -6.34 16.47
C ALA A 29 -11.98 -5.49 16.22
N ALA A 30 -12.93 -6.00 15.42
CA ALA A 30 -14.24 -5.41 15.27
C ALA A 30 -14.97 -5.21 16.62
N PHE A 31 -14.72 -6.09 17.61
CA PHE A 31 -15.36 -6.09 18.92
C PHE A 31 -14.36 -5.74 20.02
N THR A 32 -14.08 -4.44 20.17
CA THR A 32 -13.26 -3.87 21.25
C THR A 32 -14.04 -2.78 21.97
N ASP A 33 -13.60 -2.40 23.18
CA ASP A 33 -14.25 -1.34 23.97
C ASP A 33 -14.44 -0.08 23.13
N HIS A 34 -15.52 0.68 23.39
CA HIS A 34 -15.93 1.84 22.61
C HIS A 34 -16.51 1.53 21.23
N MET A 35 -16.75 0.27 20.84
CA MET A 35 -17.31 -0.01 19.52
C MET A 35 -18.70 0.61 19.28
N VAL A 36 -19.04 0.80 18.00
CA VAL A 36 -20.38 1.15 17.55
C VAL A 36 -21.01 -0.08 16.88
N LEU A 37 -22.20 -0.47 17.33
CA LEU A 37 -23.02 -1.49 16.69
C LEU A 37 -23.97 -0.86 15.67
N GLN A 38 -24.08 -1.45 14.48
CA GLN A 38 -25.01 -0.95 13.46
C GLN A 38 -26.47 -1.09 13.90
N ARG A 39 -27.18 0.04 13.94
CA ARG A 39 -28.60 0.13 14.26
C ARG A 39 -29.49 -0.43 13.15
N ASP A 40 -30.73 -0.73 13.52
CA ASP A 40 -31.85 -1.09 12.64
C ASP A 40 -31.59 -2.33 11.75
N ARG A 41 -30.56 -3.13 12.06
CA ARG A 41 -30.18 -4.37 11.39
C ARG A 41 -29.85 -5.46 12.42
N ARG A 42 -29.97 -6.72 12.02
CA ARG A 42 -29.57 -7.87 12.86
C ARG A 42 -28.05 -7.86 13.00
N THR A 43 -27.51 -7.82 14.21
CA THR A 43 -26.07 -7.76 14.42
C THR A 43 -25.48 -9.17 14.49
N HIS A 44 -24.42 -9.42 13.73
CA HIS A 44 -23.61 -10.64 13.85
C HIS A 44 -22.43 -10.40 14.79
N VAL A 45 -22.38 -11.15 15.89
CA VAL A 45 -21.22 -11.22 16.79
C VAL A 45 -20.52 -12.54 16.56
N PHE A 46 -19.27 -12.50 16.10
CA PHE A 46 -18.55 -13.68 15.65
C PHE A 46 -17.15 -13.75 16.24
N GLY A 47 -16.64 -14.96 16.32
CA GLY A 47 -15.33 -15.21 16.92
C GLY A 47 -14.83 -16.62 16.67
N SER A 48 -13.84 -17.02 17.46
CA SER A 48 -13.41 -18.41 17.57
C SER A 48 -13.53 -18.93 19.01
N ALA A 49 -13.79 -20.22 19.14
CA ALA A 49 -13.98 -20.96 20.38
C ALA A 49 -13.64 -22.44 20.13
N GLN A 50 -13.74 -23.31 21.14
CA GLN A 50 -13.59 -24.74 20.93
C GLN A 50 -14.68 -25.30 20.00
N PRO A 51 -14.36 -26.29 19.14
CA PRO A 51 -15.38 -27.00 18.38
C PRO A 51 -16.50 -27.54 19.27
N SER A 52 -17.74 -27.33 18.84
CA SER A 52 -18.97 -27.72 19.56
C SER A 52 -19.23 -26.98 20.87
N GLU A 53 -18.46 -25.94 21.20
CA GLU A 53 -18.70 -25.09 22.37
C GLU A 53 -19.97 -24.25 22.19
N GLN A 54 -20.78 -24.16 23.25
CA GLN A 54 -21.96 -23.29 23.27
C GLN A 54 -21.58 -21.87 23.66
N ILE A 55 -21.89 -20.91 22.79
CA ILE A 55 -21.63 -19.50 22.98
C ILE A 55 -22.95 -18.77 23.22
N THR A 56 -22.99 -17.91 24.25
CA THR A 56 -24.09 -16.97 24.49
C THR A 56 -23.57 -15.55 24.39
N VAL A 57 -24.28 -14.69 23.68
CA VAL A 57 -23.96 -13.26 23.58
C VAL A 57 -25.11 -12.47 24.16
N GLU A 58 -24.83 -11.50 25.02
CA GLU A 58 -25.79 -10.61 25.63
C GLU A 58 -25.37 -9.15 25.46
N LEU A 59 -26.32 -8.28 25.20
CA LEU A 59 -26.12 -6.83 25.20
C LEU A 59 -26.87 -6.24 26.38
N ILE A 60 -26.14 -5.65 27.31
CA ILE A 60 -26.58 -5.33 28.67
C ILE A 60 -26.52 -3.82 28.87
N ASP A 61 -27.58 -3.23 29.42
CA ASP A 61 -27.60 -1.80 29.74
C ASP A 61 -26.81 -1.48 31.03
N SER A 62 -26.62 -0.18 31.30
CA SER A 62 -25.93 0.29 32.50
C SER A 62 -26.60 -0.08 33.83
N LYS A 63 -27.85 -0.55 33.80
CA LYS A 63 -28.60 -1.04 34.97
C LYS A 63 -28.56 -2.56 35.11
N GLY A 64 -27.89 -3.27 34.19
CA GLY A 64 -27.76 -4.72 34.18
C GLY A 64 -28.89 -5.46 33.47
N ALA A 65 -29.79 -4.77 32.76
CA ALA A 65 -30.84 -5.42 31.98
C ALA A 65 -30.31 -5.93 30.64
N VAL A 66 -30.56 -7.21 30.34
CA VAL A 66 -30.25 -7.80 29.03
C VAL A 66 -31.25 -7.28 28.01
N LEU A 67 -30.81 -6.40 27.12
CA LEU A 67 -31.62 -5.81 26.06
C LEU A 67 -31.74 -6.73 24.85
N ARG A 68 -30.66 -7.44 24.51
CA ARG A 68 -30.60 -8.43 23.42
C ARG A 68 -29.78 -9.63 23.85
N SER A 69 -30.12 -10.81 23.34
CA SER A 69 -29.37 -12.04 23.58
C SER A 69 -29.48 -12.98 22.38
N GLY A 70 -28.44 -13.78 22.18
CA GLY A 70 -28.39 -14.82 21.16
C GLY A 70 -27.48 -15.98 21.60
N LYS A 71 -27.61 -17.12 20.93
CA LYS A 71 -26.77 -18.30 21.19
C LYS A 71 -26.35 -18.96 19.88
N ALA A 72 -25.18 -19.57 19.88
CA ALA A 72 -24.69 -20.41 18.79
C ALA A 72 -23.83 -21.55 19.33
N ILE A 73 -23.53 -22.52 18.47
CA ILE A 73 -22.54 -23.56 18.73
C ILE A 73 -21.39 -23.34 17.77
N ALA A 74 -20.16 -23.31 18.27
CA ALA A 74 -18.97 -23.19 17.44
C ALA A 74 -18.83 -24.42 16.54
N GLY A 75 -18.59 -24.19 15.25
CA GLY A 75 -18.43 -25.25 14.26
C GLY A 75 -17.13 -26.04 14.45
N GLN A 76 -16.92 -27.06 13.62
CA GLN A 76 -15.72 -27.91 13.70
C GLN A 76 -14.40 -27.14 13.47
N GLY A 77 -14.44 -26.03 12.72
CA GLY A 77 -13.31 -25.11 12.57
C GLY A 77 -13.15 -24.09 13.71
N GLY A 78 -13.89 -24.26 14.81
CA GLY A 78 -13.87 -23.37 15.97
C GLY A 78 -14.57 -22.02 15.77
N ARG A 79 -15.19 -21.76 14.61
CA ARG A 79 -15.88 -20.49 14.33
C ARG A 79 -17.31 -20.49 14.85
N PHE A 80 -17.74 -19.38 15.44
CA PHE A 80 -19.13 -19.14 15.79
C PHE A 80 -19.61 -17.79 15.23
N VAL A 81 -20.92 -17.69 15.01
CA VAL A 81 -21.63 -16.45 14.71
C VAL A 81 -22.92 -16.47 15.53
N VAL A 82 -23.11 -15.48 16.39
CA VAL A 82 -24.33 -15.26 17.16
C VAL A 82 -25.04 -14.05 16.61
N GLU A 83 -26.33 -14.21 16.31
CA GLU A 83 -27.16 -13.13 15.80
C GLU A 83 -27.93 -12.45 16.94
N LEU A 84 -27.94 -11.13 16.97
CA LEU A 84 -28.73 -10.30 17.88
C LEU A 84 -29.81 -9.54 17.12
N ALA A 85 -31.01 -9.45 17.71
CA ALA A 85 -32.12 -8.74 17.09
C ALA A 85 -31.85 -7.22 16.97
N PRO A 86 -32.41 -6.53 15.94
CA PRO A 86 -32.15 -5.12 15.70
C PRO A 86 -32.43 -4.19 16.89
N MET A 87 -31.71 -3.07 16.94
CA MET A 87 -31.88 -2.01 17.92
C MET A 87 -31.88 -0.64 17.25
N ALA A 88 -32.71 0.27 17.76
CA ALA A 88 -32.65 1.68 17.37
C ALA A 88 -31.34 2.32 17.86
N GLY A 89 -30.96 3.43 17.22
CA GLY A 89 -29.76 4.17 17.63
C GLY A 89 -29.90 4.77 19.03
N SER A 90 -28.82 4.71 19.82
CA SER A 90 -28.74 5.31 21.15
C SER A 90 -27.28 5.60 21.54
N ASP A 91 -27.08 6.72 22.23
CA ASP A 91 -25.82 7.09 22.89
C ASP A 91 -25.68 6.41 24.28
N ASP A 92 -26.70 5.67 24.75
CA ASP A 92 -26.64 4.95 26.02
C ASP A 92 -25.58 3.85 25.96
N PRO A 93 -24.59 3.85 26.88
CA PRO A 93 -23.52 2.86 26.85
C PRO A 93 -24.04 1.48 27.30
N LEU A 94 -23.69 0.47 26.51
CA LEU A 94 -24.01 -0.93 26.73
C LEU A 94 -22.73 -1.74 27.00
N THR A 95 -22.91 -2.94 27.52
CA THR A 95 -21.85 -3.96 27.60
C THR A 95 -22.25 -5.15 26.74
N LEU A 96 -21.38 -5.53 25.79
CA LEU A 96 -21.51 -6.76 25.03
C LEU A 96 -20.73 -7.87 25.75
N GLU A 97 -21.45 -8.85 26.27
CA GLU A 97 -20.88 -9.97 27.03
C GLU A 97 -20.96 -11.24 26.19
N VAL A 98 -19.81 -11.88 25.95
CA VAL A 98 -19.69 -13.13 25.18
C VAL A 98 -19.23 -14.23 26.13
N LYS A 99 -20.11 -15.21 26.35
CA LYS A 99 -19.96 -16.29 27.34
C LYS A 99 -19.77 -17.64 26.64
N GLY A 100 -18.66 -18.30 26.95
CA GLY A 100 -18.35 -19.68 26.62
C GLY A 100 -17.56 -20.32 27.77
N ALA A 101 -16.43 -20.97 27.47
CA ALA A 101 -15.48 -21.50 28.44
C ALA A 101 -14.83 -20.37 29.28
N ASN A 102 -14.61 -19.22 28.67
CA ASN A 102 -14.28 -17.94 29.28
C ASN A 102 -15.38 -16.91 28.98
N THR A 103 -15.30 -15.75 29.62
CA THR A 103 -16.19 -14.62 29.34
C THR A 103 -15.39 -13.42 28.87
N ILE A 104 -15.79 -12.84 27.75
CA ILE A 104 -15.27 -11.57 27.23
C ILE A 104 -16.34 -10.50 27.44
N SER A 105 -15.95 -9.35 28.00
CA SER A 105 -16.83 -8.18 28.12
C SER A 105 -16.25 -7.02 27.31
N VAL A 106 -17.01 -6.56 26.32
CA VAL A 106 -16.72 -5.36 25.55
C VAL A 106 -17.59 -4.23 26.08
N LYS A 107 -16.96 -3.16 26.55
CA LYS A 107 -17.60 -2.08 27.33
C LYS A 107 -17.78 -0.82 26.51
N ASP A 108 -18.67 0.04 27.00
CA ASP A 108 -19.02 1.30 26.35
C ASP A 108 -19.40 1.06 24.89
N VAL A 109 -20.35 0.16 24.64
CA VAL A 109 -20.86 -0.11 23.29
C VAL A 109 -22.07 0.79 23.03
N VAL A 110 -22.07 1.53 21.92
CA VAL A 110 -23.22 2.34 21.50
C VAL A 110 -23.84 1.79 20.21
N VAL A 111 -25.09 2.15 19.93
CA VAL A 111 -25.82 1.68 18.74
C VAL A 111 -26.02 2.84 17.78
N GLY A 112 -25.46 2.76 16.58
CA GLY A 112 -25.37 3.86 15.63
C GLY A 112 -25.21 3.42 14.18
N ASP A 113 -24.71 4.29 13.31
CA ASP A 113 -24.41 3.95 11.92
C ASP A 113 -22.90 3.73 11.74
N VAL A 114 -22.51 2.57 11.22
CA VAL A 114 -21.10 2.19 11.02
C VAL A 114 -20.72 2.31 9.55
N TRP A 115 -19.62 2.98 9.25
CA TRP A 115 -19.12 3.17 7.88
C TRP A 115 -17.68 2.68 7.75
N VAL A 116 -17.33 2.16 6.59
CA VAL A 116 -15.94 1.88 6.23
C VAL A 116 -15.40 3.04 5.41
N ALA A 117 -14.29 3.63 5.85
CA ALA A 117 -13.55 4.63 5.10
C ALA A 117 -12.31 4.01 4.45
N GLY A 118 -12.38 3.83 3.13
CA GLY A 118 -11.40 3.09 2.35
C GLY A 118 -10.68 3.93 1.30
N GLY A 119 -9.51 3.46 0.89
CA GLY A 119 -8.75 4.03 -0.22
C GLY A 119 -7.31 4.34 0.14
N GLN A 120 -6.74 5.35 -0.52
CA GLN A 120 -5.31 5.67 -0.40
C GLN A 120 -5.05 6.96 0.37
N SER A 121 -3.94 7.65 0.07
CA SER A 121 -3.37 8.74 0.86
C SER A 121 -4.33 9.88 1.09
N ASN A 122 -5.24 10.14 0.15
CA ASN A 122 -6.27 11.17 0.31
C ASN A 122 -7.31 10.85 1.38
N MET A 123 -7.61 9.57 1.61
CA MET A 123 -8.44 9.08 2.71
C MET A 123 -7.64 8.98 4.01
N GLU A 124 -6.39 8.52 3.94
CA GLU A 124 -5.49 8.38 5.09
C GLU A 124 -5.09 9.73 5.71
N TRP A 125 -5.04 10.81 4.91
CA TRP A 125 -4.55 12.12 5.34
C TRP A 125 -5.27 12.61 6.60
N THR A 126 -4.54 12.66 7.71
CA THR A 126 -5.13 12.92 9.02
C THR A 126 -5.58 14.37 9.17
N LEU A 127 -6.58 14.61 10.02
CA LEU A 127 -7.02 15.95 10.38
C LEU A 127 -5.84 16.79 10.88
N GLY A 128 -4.96 16.22 11.71
CA GLY A 128 -3.75 16.88 12.19
C GLY A 128 -2.82 17.35 11.07
N GLY A 129 -2.74 16.60 9.98
CA GLY A 129 -1.94 16.90 8.80
C GLY A 129 -2.54 17.96 7.86
N THR A 130 -3.76 18.44 8.10
CA THR A 130 -4.42 19.40 7.19
C THR A 130 -3.97 20.86 7.38
N GLY A 131 -3.20 21.16 8.44
CA GLY A 131 -2.79 22.52 8.77
C GLY A 131 -3.97 23.37 9.21
N ASP A 132 -4.51 24.18 8.31
CA ASP A 132 -5.52 25.21 8.62
C ASP A 132 -6.85 24.63 9.13
N GLN A 133 -7.21 23.40 8.75
CA GLN A 133 -8.42 22.73 9.24
C GLN A 133 -8.24 22.05 10.61
N THR A 134 -7.00 21.82 11.05
CA THR A 134 -6.71 21.09 12.30
C THR A 134 -7.37 21.77 13.50
N ALA A 135 -7.15 23.08 13.66
CA ALA A 135 -7.68 23.83 14.79
C ALA A 135 -9.23 23.85 14.80
N ALA A 136 -9.84 24.02 13.63
CA ALA A 136 -11.30 24.02 13.49
C ALA A 136 -11.92 22.66 13.83
N GLY A 137 -11.30 21.56 13.38
CA GLY A 137 -11.76 20.21 13.69
C GLY A 137 -11.58 19.87 15.18
N VAL A 138 -10.41 20.15 15.77
CA VAL A 138 -10.15 19.90 17.20
C VAL A 138 -11.14 20.65 18.09
N ALA A 139 -11.50 21.89 17.73
CA ALA A 139 -12.43 22.71 18.51
C ALA A 139 -13.85 22.10 18.62
N ILE A 140 -14.25 21.26 17.66
CA ILE A 140 -15.57 20.61 17.64
C ILE A 140 -15.52 19.11 17.93
N ALA A 141 -14.32 18.55 18.19
CA ALA A 141 -14.10 17.11 18.35
C ALA A 141 -14.41 16.58 19.77
N ASN A 142 -15.22 17.27 20.56
CA ASN A 142 -15.69 16.78 21.85
C ASN A 142 -17.05 16.07 21.69
N GLU A 143 -17.06 14.98 20.91
CA GLU A 143 -18.26 14.25 20.53
C GLU A 143 -17.99 12.75 20.61
N SER A 144 -18.16 12.17 21.81
CA SER A 144 -17.89 10.75 22.08
C SER A 144 -18.84 9.79 21.35
N SER A 145 -19.90 10.30 20.74
CA SER A 145 -20.81 9.54 19.88
C SER A 145 -20.23 9.33 18.49
N ILE A 146 -19.19 10.07 18.10
CA ILE A 146 -18.34 9.73 16.96
C ILE A 146 -17.18 8.89 17.46
N ARG A 147 -16.99 7.73 16.83
CA ARG A 147 -15.97 6.76 17.22
C ARG A 147 -15.31 6.21 15.99
N PHE A 148 -14.04 5.86 16.10
CA PHE A 148 -13.27 5.35 14.97
C PHE A 148 -12.29 4.29 15.39
N LEU A 149 -12.00 3.36 14.47
CA LEU A 149 -11.00 2.33 14.62
C LEU A 149 -10.09 2.40 13.40
N ARG A 150 -8.79 2.56 13.63
CA ARG A 150 -7.78 2.56 12.58
C ARG A 150 -7.15 1.20 12.42
N VAL A 151 -7.19 0.67 11.20
CA VAL A 151 -6.52 -0.58 10.86
C VAL A 151 -5.04 -0.29 10.53
N PRO A 152 -4.07 -1.00 11.14
CA PRO A 152 -2.67 -0.84 10.78
C PRO A 152 -2.41 -1.32 9.35
N HIS A 153 -1.36 -0.78 8.72
CA HIS A 153 -0.90 -1.21 7.40
C HIS A 153 -0.29 -2.61 7.47
N VAL A 154 -1.06 -3.60 7.08
CA VAL A 154 -0.66 -5.02 7.06
C VAL A 154 -1.12 -5.68 5.76
N THR A 155 -0.41 -6.73 5.36
CA THR A 155 -0.74 -7.53 4.17
C THR A 155 -0.77 -9.01 4.53
N ALA A 156 -1.55 -9.79 3.79
CA ALA A 156 -1.64 -11.23 3.96
C ALA A 156 -2.04 -11.90 2.65
N ASN A 157 -1.48 -13.07 2.38
CA ASN A 157 -1.85 -13.87 1.21
C ASN A 157 -3.08 -14.77 1.44
N ARG A 158 -3.64 -14.73 2.65
CA ARG A 158 -4.88 -15.40 3.04
C ARG A 158 -5.68 -14.48 3.95
N ALA A 159 -7.00 -14.58 3.90
CA ALA A 159 -7.91 -13.83 4.76
C ALA A 159 -7.54 -14.01 6.24
N ALA A 160 -7.12 -12.93 6.88
CA ALA A 160 -6.84 -12.87 8.30
C ALA A 160 -8.14 -12.85 9.10
N PHE A 161 -8.16 -13.55 10.23
CA PHE A 161 -9.32 -13.51 11.13
C PHE A 161 -9.41 -12.18 11.90
N THR A 162 -8.28 -11.62 12.28
CA THR A 162 -8.21 -10.41 13.09
C THR A 162 -6.99 -9.59 12.70
N VAL A 163 -6.93 -8.36 13.20
CA VAL A 163 -5.81 -7.43 13.09
C VAL A 163 -5.64 -6.73 14.44
N THR A 164 -4.45 -6.19 14.75
CA THR A 164 -4.25 -5.43 15.98
C THR A 164 -4.80 -4.01 15.82
N ALA A 165 -6.04 -3.79 16.23
CA ALA A 165 -6.71 -2.48 16.22
C ALA A 165 -7.76 -2.39 17.34
N ALA A 166 -8.12 -1.17 17.74
CA ALA A 166 -9.14 -0.92 18.75
C ALA A 166 -9.93 0.36 18.45
N TRP A 167 -11.19 0.39 18.88
CA TRP A 167 -12.05 1.57 18.78
C TRP A 167 -11.59 2.67 19.74
N ARG A 168 -11.76 3.93 19.32
CA ARG A 168 -11.48 5.13 20.09
C ARG A 168 -12.66 6.09 19.96
N THR A 169 -12.98 6.79 21.05
CA THR A 169 -13.92 7.92 21.01
C THR A 169 -13.25 9.15 20.41
N LEU A 170 -14.02 9.97 19.69
CA LEU A 170 -13.56 11.27 19.23
C LEU A 170 -13.48 12.25 20.41
N THR A 171 -12.28 12.78 20.61
CA THR A 171 -11.92 13.77 21.63
C THR A 171 -11.00 14.79 20.99
N PRO A 172 -10.80 15.98 21.57
CA PRO A 172 -9.78 16.92 21.09
C PRO A 172 -8.38 16.31 20.97
N ALA A 173 -8.05 15.31 21.79
CA ALA A 173 -6.76 14.62 21.77
C ALA A 173 -6.65 13.55 20.68
N SER A 174 -7.75 12.86 20.34
CA SER A 174 -7.77 11.80 19.32
C SER A 174 -8.12 12.31 17.92
N ALA A 175 -8.76 13.48 17.81
CA ALA A 175 -9.16 14.07 16.54
C ALA A 175 -8.02 14.28 15.53
N PRO A 176 -6.81 14.76 15.92
CA PRO A 176 -5.73 14.94 14.97
C PRO A 176 -5.28 13.64 14.29
N ASP A 177 -5.52 12.49 14.93
CA ASP A 177 -5.17 11.20 14.35
C ASP A 177 -6.13 10.81 13.24
N MET A 178 -7.45 11.03 13.39
CA MET A 178 -8.51 10.61 12.46
C MET A 178 -8.28 11.15 11.04
N GLY A 179 -8.65 10.39 10.01
CA GLY A 179 -8.68 10.82 8.61
C GLY A 179 -9.54 12.08 8.47
N ALA A 180 -9.04 13.08 7.75
CA ALA A 180 -9.70 14.38 7.67
C ALA A 180 -11.04 14.28 6.93
N VAL A 181 -11.10 13.52 5.83
CA VAL A 181 -12.34 13.25 5.09
C VAL A 181 -13.35 12.56 6.01
N ASP A 182 -12.88 11.54 6.73
CA ASP A 182 -13.65 10.70 7.64
C ASP A 182 -14.26 11.53 8.77
N PHE A 183 -13.46 12.42 9.36
CA PHE A 183 -13.88 13.33 10.42
C PHE A 183 -15.03 14.23 9.96
N TRP A 184 -14.88 14.92 8.84
CA TRP A 184 -15.90 15.84 8.34
C TRP A 184 -17.16 15.11 7.86
N PHE A 185 -17.00 13.91 7.30
CA PHE A 185 -18.11 13.02 6.95
C PHE A 185 -18.91 12.60 8.21
N ALA A 186 -18.22 12.07 9.23
CA ALA A 186 -18.85 11.61 10.46
C ALA A 186 -19.53 12.77 11.21
N GLN A 187 -18.88 13.94 11.27
CA GLN A 187 -19.43 15.12 11.92
C GLN A 187 -20.74 15.57 11.26
N GLN A 188 -20.81 15.61 9.92
CA GLN A 188 -22.04 15.96 9.22
C GLN A 188 -23.15 14.94 9.44
N LEU A 189 -22.84 13.65 9.42
CA LEU A 189 -23.85 12.62 9.68
C LEU A 189 -24.38 12.66 11.12
N ARG A 190 -23.50 12.87 12.10
CA ARG A 190 -23.89 13.02 13.51
C ARG A 190 -24.81 14.22 13.69
N GLN A 191 -24.43 15.38 13.18
CA GLN A 191 -25.23 16.60 13.26
C GLN A 191 -26.60 16.44 12.59
N ALA A 192 -26.66 15.77 11.43
CA ALA A 192 -27.89 15.65 10.65
C ALA A 192 -28.86 14.57 11.14
N ASN A 193 -28.38 13.56 11.87
CA ASN A 193 -29.18 12.38 12.25
C ASN A 193 -29.29 12.14 13.77
N GLY A 194 -28.40 12.72 14.58
CA GLY A 194 -28.46 12.61 16.05
C GLY A 194 -28.22 11.20 16.60
N VAL A 195 -27.58 10.31 15.82
CA VAL A 195 -27.22 8.94 16.23
C VAL A 195 -25.70 8.78 16.29
N PRO A 196 -25.13 7.85 17.08
CA PRO A 196 -23.70 7.58 17.05
C PRO A 196 -23.21 7.23 15.65
N ILE A 197 -21.97 7.60 15.33
CA ILE A 197 -21.32 7.29 14.05
C ILE A 197 -20.02 6.56 14.33
N GLY A 198 -19.88 5.35 13.78
CA GLY A 198 -18.65 4.56 13.83
C GLY A 198 -17.93 4.60 12.48
N ILE A 199 -16.65 4.91 12.46
CA ILE A 199 -15.81 4.83 11.24
C ILE A 199 -14.74 3.73 11.40
N LEU A 200 -14.76 2.74 10.52
CA LEU A 200 -13.65 1.82 10.31
C LEU A 200 -12.71 2.46 9.29
N GLU A 201 -11.57 2.99 9.73
CA GLU A 201 -10.55 3.57 8.86
C GLU A 201 -9.66 2.44 8.31
N ILE A 202 -9.96 2.04 7.07
CA ILE A 202 -9.29 0.95 6.36
C ILE A 202 -8.67 1.52 5.08
N ASN A 203 -7.65 2.34 5.25
CA ASN A 203 -6.98 3.08 4.18
C ASN A 203 -5.46 2.88 4.24
N TRP A 204 -4.77 3.07 3.11
CA TRP A 204 -3.31 3.01 3.01
C TRP A 204 -2.81 3.77 1.77
N GLY A 205 -2.00 4.81 1.97
CA GLY A 205 -1.37 5.65 0.97
C GLY A 205 -0.51 4.94 -0.08
N GLY A 206 -0.55 5.47 -1.30
CA GLY A 206 0.21 4.97 -2.45
C GLY A 206 -0.35 3.69 -3.08
N THR A 207 -1.43 3.12 -2.54
CA THR A 207 -1.92 1.81 -2.97
C THR A 207 -2.83 1.88 -4.20
N ARG A 208 -2.72 0.86 -5.06
CA ARG A 208 -3.65 0.64 -6.17
C ARG A 208 -4.92 -0.07 -5.68
N ALA A 209 -5.96 -0.20 -6.51
CA ALA A 209 -7.22 -0.89 -6.15
C ALA A 209 -7.16 -2.43 -6.16
N GLU A 210 -6.23 -3.05 -6.89
CA GLU A 210 -6.11 -4.52 -6.99
C GLU A 210 -5.85 -5.22 -5.63
N PRO A 211 -4.97 -4.71 -4.74
CA PRO A 211 -4.78 -5.25 -3.38
C PRO A 211 -6.04 -5.23 -2.50
N TRP A 212 -6.98 -4.31 -2.76
CA TRP A 212 -8.24 -4.16 -2.00
C TRP A 212 -9.37 -5.05 -2.52
N THR A 213 -9.12 -5.84 -3.57
CA THR A 213 -10.11 -6.68 -4.24
C THR A 213 -9.78 -8.14 -4.01
N ASP A 214 -10.75 -8.96 -3.61
CA ASP A 214 -10.51 -10.39 -3.34
C ASP A 214 -10.16 -11.17 -4.62
N LEU A 215 -9.35 -12.23 -4.47
CA LEU A 215 -8.86 -12.99 -5.63
C LEU A 215 -9.98 -13.68 -6.42
N ALA A 216 -11.08 -14.08 -5.78
CA ALA A 216 -12.17 -14.79 -6.48
C ALA A 216 -12.95 -13.84 -7.37
N THR A 217 -13.31 -12.68 -6.86
CA THR A 217 -13.96 -11.63 -7.64
C THR A 217 -13.03 -11.10 -8.73
N LEU A 218 -11.80 -10.74 -8.39
CA LEU A 218 -10.84 -10.19 -9.35
C LEU A 218 -10.52 -11.18 -10.47
N GLY A 219 -10.22 -12.44 -10.13
CA GLY A 219 -9.83 -13.47 -11.11
C GLY A 219 -10.95 -13.91 -12.06
N ALA A 220 -12.21 -13.58 -11.75
CA ALA A 220 -13.34 -13.83 -12.63
C ALA A 220 -13.41 -12.85 -13.82
N ASP A 221 -12.70 -11.73 -13.76
CA ASP A 221 -12.58 -10.79 -14.86
C ASP A 221 -11.41 -11.18 -15.80
N PRO A 222 -11.64 -11.31 -17.12
CA PRO A 222 -10.62 -11.69 -18.09
C PRO A 222 -9.35 -10.83 -18.07
N LEU A 223 -9.45 -9.55 -17.66
CA LEU A 223 -8.30 -8.66 -17.54
C LEU A 223 -7.30 -9.13 -16.47
N TYR A 224 -7.76 -9.87 -15.47
CA TYR A 224 -6.95 -10.27 -14.30
C TYR A 224 -6.79 -11.79 -14.15
N THR A 225 -7.56 -12.61 -14.90
CA THR A 225 -7.57 -14.08 -14.75
C THR A 225 -6.18 -14.71 -14.78
N ALA A 226 -5.32 -14.33 -15.75
CA ALA A 226 -3.99 -14.91 -15.88
C ALA A 226 -3.11 -14.59 -14.65
N ARG A 227 -3.01 -13.30 -14.29
CA ARG A 227 -2.24 -12.82 -13.12
C ARG A 227 -2.71 -13.46 -11.82
N VAL A 228 -4.04 -13.55 -11.61
CA VAL A 228 -4.60 -14.14 -10.40
C VAL A 228 -4.38 -15.66 -10.35
N THR A 229 -4.44 -16.35 -11.49
CA THR A 229 -4.20 -17.80 -11.56
C THR A 229 -2.76 -18.14 -11.20
N GLU A 230 -1.80 -17.39 -11.76
CA GLU A 230 -0.38 -17.53 -11.42
C GLU A 230 -0.14 -17.26 -9.93
N LEU A 231 -0.66 -16.13 -9.42
CA LEU A 231 -0.50 -15.78 -8.00
C LEU A 231 -1.10 -16.82 -7.06
N ARG A 232 -2.30 -17.34 -7.36
CA ARG A 232 -2.92 -18.42 -6.57
C ARG A 232 -2.05 -19.66 -6.55
N HIS A 233 -1.50 -20.05 -7.69
CA HIS A 233 -0.60 -21.19 -7.76
C HIS A 233 0.64 -20.98 -6.87
N SER A 234 1.24 -19.79 -6.89
CA SER A 234 2.36 -19.44 -6.01
C SER A 234 1.97 -19.46 -4.52
N ILE A 235 0.80 -18.91 -4.17
CA ILE A 235 0.26 -18.90 -2.79
C ILE A 235 -0.01 -20.31 -2.29
N ASP A 236 -0.64 -21.16 -3.11
CA ASP A 236 -0.97 -22.53 -2.73
C ASP A 236 0.30 -23.37 -2.57
N THR A 237 1.25 -23.23 -3.49
CA THR A 237 2.56 -23.87 -3.39
C THR A 237 3.26 -23.44 -2.10
N TRP A 238 3.37 -22.13 -1.85
CA TRP A 238 4.01 -21.60 -0.65
C TRP A 238 3.39 -22.12 0.64
N ASN A 239 2.07 -22.15 0.71
CA ASN A 239 1.35 -22.57 1.92
C ASN A 239 1.28 -24.09 2.08
N SER A 240 1.61 -24.87 1.05
CA SER A 240 1.71 -26.33 1.14
C SER A 240 3.07 -26.81 1.68
N LEU A 241 4.10 -25.96 1.60
CA LEU A 241 5.46 -26.27 2.05
C LEU A 241 5.62 -26.02 3.56
N SER A 242 6.38 -26.89 4.23
CA SER A 242 6.83 -26.63 5.59
C SER A 242 7.91 -25.53 5.60
N ALA A 243 8.13 -24.88 6.75
CA ALA A 243 9.22 -23.91 6.89
C ALA A 243 10.60 -24.53 6.56
N ALA A 244 10.79 -25.82 6.88
CA ALA A 244 12.01 -26.54 6.54
C ALA A 244 12.18 -26.73 5.02
N ASP A 245 11.10 -27.03 4.30
CA ASP A 245 11.14 -27.19 2.84
C ASP A 245 11.41 -25.85 2.14
N ARG A 246 10.81 -24.76 2.64
CA ARG A 246 11.05 -23.41 2.11
C ARG A 246 12.49 -22.96 2.34
N GLU A 247 13.04 -23.23 3.52
CA GLU A 247 14.45 -22.97 3.81
C GLU A 247 15.36 -23.80 2.88
N ALA A 248 15.05 -25.08 2.67
CA ALA A 248 15.83 -25.92 1.75
C ALA A 248 15.80 -25.39 0.31
N ALA A 249 14.64 -24.94 -0.17
CA ALA A 249 14.51 -24.31 -1.48
C ALA A 249 15.32 -23.01 -1.58
N TYR A 250 15.22 -22.14 -0.58
CA TYR A 250 16.03 -20.92 -0.51
C TYR A 250 17.53 -21.20 -0.52
N GLN A 251 17.99 -22.21 0.23
CA GLN A 251 19.41 -22.61 0.21
C GLN A 251 19.85 -23.17 -1.14
N ALA A 252 18.96 -23.88 -1.85
CA ALA A 252 19.22 -24.34 -3.21
C ALA A 252 19.36 -23.15 -4.20
N ASP A 253 18.45 -22.18 -4.13
CA ASP A 253 18.51 -20.95 -4.95
C ASP A 253 19.73 -20.10 -4.61
N ARG A 254 20.10 -20.02 -3.33
CA ARG A 254 21.34 -19.37 -2.87
C ARG A 254 22.58 -20.01 -3.48
N LYS A 255 22.60 -21.34 -3.57
CA LYS A 255 23.70 -22.07 -4.21
C LYS A 255 23.77 -21.78 -5.71
N LEU A 256 22.64 -21.82 -6.41
CA LEU A 256 22.56 -21.46 -7.83
C LEU A 256 23.00 -20.01 -8.09
N PHE A 257 22.58 -19.08 -7.22
CA PHE A 257 23.02 -17.69 -7.26
C PHE A 257 24.54 -17.53 -7.07
N GLN A 258 25.14 -18.27 -6.13
CA GLN A 258 26.59 -18.27 -5.91
C GLN A 258 27.35 -18.81 -7.14
N GLU A 259 26.86 -19.90 -7.75
CA GLU A 259 27.45 -20.49 -8.95
C GLU A 259 27.33 -19.54 -10.16
N ALA A 260 26.14 -18.99 -10.41
CA ALA A 260 25.90 -17.99 -11.45
C ALA A 260 26.73 -16.73 -11.22
N GLY A 261 26.89 -16.33 -9.97
CA GLY A 261 27.69 -15.20 -9.56
C GLY A 261 29.18 -15.34 -9.80
N THR A 262 29.71 -16.54 -9.55
CA THR A 262 31.09 -16.89 -9.88
C THR A 262 31.32 -16.84 -11.39
N ALA A 263 30.37 -17.37 -12.18
CA ALA A 263 30.43 -17.32 -13.64
C ALA A 263 30.35 -15.87 -14.17
N TRP A 264 29.53 -15.03 -13.53
CA TRP A 264 29.39 -13.61 -13.88
C TRP A 264 30.69 -12.82 -13.67
N TRP A 265 31.31 -12.92 -12.49
CA TRP A 265 32.62 -12.31 -12.22
C TRP A 265 33.72 -12.84 -13.16
N SER A 266 33.70 -14.14 -13.47
CA SER A 266 34.64 -14.72 -14.45
C SER A 266 34.49 -14.09 -15.84
N ALA A 267 33.26 -13.86 -16.30
CA ALA A 267 32.98 -13.22 -17.58
C ALA A 267 33.40 -11.74 -17.61
N ILE A 268 33.20 -11.00 -16.52
CA ILE A 268 33.68 -9.62 -16.35
C ILE A 268 35.21 -9.60 -16.46
N ASN A 269 35.87 -10.42 -15.64
CA ASN A 269 37.32 -10.41 -15.44
C ASN A 269 38.09 -10.95 -16.67
N ALA A 270 37.42 -11.69 -17.56
CA ALA A 270 37.97 -12.13 -18.84
C ALA A 270 38.38 -10.98 -19.78
N THR A 271 37.93 -9.76 -19.52
CA THR A 271 38.23 -8.58 -20.33
C THR A 271 38.70 -7.36 -19.52
N ASP A 272 38.69 -7.44 -18.20
CA ASP A 272 39.25 -6.40 -17.34
C ASP A 272 40.80 -6.41 -17.38
N PRO A 273 41.45 -5.26 -17.65
CA PRO A 273 42.91 -5.18 -17.68
C PRO A 273 43.57 -5.46 -16.32
N GLY A 274 42.92 -5.16 -15.21
CA GLY A 274 43.46 -5.38 -13.87
C GLY A 274 43.43 -6.83 -13.44
N ALA A 275 42.35 -7.54 -13.76
CA ALA A 275 42.28 -8.99 -13.59
C ALA A 275 43.33 -9.71 -14.46
N LYS A 276 43.44 -9.36 -15.75
CA LYS A 276 44.46 -9.92 -16.67
C LYS A 276 45.89 -9.60 -16.24
N GLY A 277 46.11 -8.37 -15.80
CA GLY A 277 47.39 -7.87 -15.29
C GLY A 277 47.72 -8.34 -13.87
N LYS A 278 46.81 -9.08 -13.23
CA LYS A 278 46.95 -9.57 -11.85
C LYS A 278 47.27 -8.46 -10.85
N TRP A 279 46.59 -7.32 -10.95
CA TRP A 279 46.80 -6.15 -10.09
C TRP A 279 46.55 -6.45 -8.59
N TYR A 280 45.80 -7.51 -8.29
CA TYR A 280 45.61 -8.04 -6.94
C TYR A 280 46.85 -8.73 -6.35
N SER A 281 47.85 -9.09 -7.15
CA SER A 281 49.03 -9.83 -6.70
C SER A 281 49.89 -9.00 -5.75
N LYS A 282 50.44 -9.66 -4.72
CA LYS A 282 51.46 -9.04 -3.84
C LYS A 282 52.73 -8.62 -4.59
N ASP A 283 53.02 -9.30 -5.71
CA ASP A 283 54.22 -9.08 -6.53
C ASP A 283 53.96 -8.11 -7.69
N ALA A 284 52.75 -7.54 -7.79
CA ALA A 284 52.43 -6.59 -8.85
C ALA A 284 53.25 -5.29 -8.67
N PRO A 285 53.96 -4.82 -9.72
CA PRO A 285 54.79 -3.63 -9.63
C PRO A 285 53.92 -2.40 -9.32
N GLU A 286 54.31 -1.65 -8.28
CA GLU A 286 53.71 -0.36 -7.92
C GLU A 286 54.25 0.75 -8.83
N GLU A 287 54.11 0.61 -10.15
CA GLU A 287 54.46 1.71 -11.04
C GLU A 287 53.47 2.87 -10.81
N VAL A 288 53.88 3.81 -9.95
CA VAL A 288 53.11 4.97 -9.45
C VAL A 288 52.54 5.85 -10.57
N LYS A 289 53.02 5.72 -11.81
CA LYS A 289 52.48 6.50 -12.93
C LYS A 289 51.02 6.12 -13.25
N GLU A 290 50.68 4.84 -13.14
CA GLU A 290 49.35 4.32 -13.51
C GLU A 290 48.42 4.17 -12.30
N TRP A 291 48.97 3.96 -11.10
CA TRP A 291 48.23 3.97 -9.84
C TRP A 291 48.19 5.37 -9.24
N LYS A 292 47.00 5.90 -8.97
CA LYS A 292 46.81 7.23 -8.38
C LYS A 292 46.51 7.12 -6.88
N PRO A 293 47.09 7.98 -6.04
CA PRO A 293 46.71 8.03 -4.64
C PRO A 293 45.25 8.45 -4.49
N VAL A 294 44.56 7.84 -3.54
CA VAL A 294 43.16 8.14 -3.18
C VAL A 294 42.98 8.00 -1.67
N THR A 295 41.97 8.66 -1.10
CA THR A 295 41.59 8.50 0.30
C THR A 295 40.27 7.75 0.38
N LEU A 296 40.24 6.61 1.07
CA LEU A 296 39.03 5.83 1.32
C LEU A 296 38.46 6.09 2.74
N PRO A 297 37.13 6.01 2.93
CA PRO A 297 36.11 5.70 1.92
C PRO A 297 35.92 6.85 0.92
N LEU A 298 35.70 6.50 -0.35
CA LEU A 298 35.45 7.43 -1.44
C LEU A 298 34.14 7.08 -2.14
N ARG A 299 33.16 7.97 -2.05
CA ARG A 299 31.92 7.93 -2.82
C ARG A 299 32.14 8.57 -4.19
N TRP A 300 31.82 7.88 -5.28
CA TRP A 300 32.22 8.37 -6.61
C TRP A 300 31.46 9.63 -7.04
N ASN A 301 30.17 9.78 -6.74
CA ASN A 301 29.45 11.02 -7.09
C ASN A 301 29.97 12.27 -6.37
N ALA A 302 30.62 12.09 -5.22
CA ALA A 302 31.27 13.20 -4.51
C ALA A 302 32.66 13.52 -5.06
N ASP A 303 33.23 12.65 -5.91
CA ASP A 303 34.55 12.80 -6.50
C ASP A 303 34.47 13.37 -7.93
N PRO A 304 35.13 14.50 -8.23
CA PRO A 304 35.03 15.13 -9.54
C PRO A 304 35.60 14.29 -10.69
N VAL A 305 36.45 13.30 -10.39
CA VAL A 305 37.03 12.38 -11.40
C VAL A 305 36.11 11.20 -11.66
N ARG A 306 35.37 10.71 -10.66
CA ARG A 306 34.60 9.46 -10.73
C ARG A 306 33.08 9.60 -10.81
N LYS A 307 32.52 10.79 -10.58
CA LYS A 307 31.06 11.04 -10.54
C LYS A 307 30.22 10.63 -11.76
N ASN A 308 30.85 10.22 -12.86
CA ASN A 308 30.19 9.79 -14.10
C ASN A 308 30.81 8.48 -14.63
N VAL A 309 31.40 7.68 -13.75
CA VAL A 309 32.09 6.44 -14.11
C VAL A 309 31.17 5.27 -13.81
N ASP A 310 30.78 4.54 -14.86
CA ASP A 310 30.22 3.19 -14.73
C ASP A 310 31.30 2.17 -15.17
N GLY A 311 31.81 1.37 -14.24
CA GLY A 311 32.89 0.43 -14.51
C GLY A 311 33.65 -0.05 -13.28
N ILE A 312 34.87 -0.55 -13.54
CA ILE A 312 35.73 -1.14 -12.52
C ILE A 312 36.80 -0.14 -12.09
N GLU A 313 37.02 -0.02 -10.78
CA GLU A 313 38.23 0.57 -10.23
C GLU A 313 38.87 -0.39 -9.21
N TRP A 314 40.18 -0.56 -9.36
CA TRP A 314 40.99 -1.36 -8.45
C TRP A 314 41.56 -0.49 -7.35
N TYR A 315 41.47 -0.95 -6.11
CA TYR A 315 42.10 -0.32 -4.96
C TYR A 315 43.13 -1.25 -4.36
N ARG A 316 44.27 -0.73 -3.95
CA ARG A 316 45.35 -1.51 -3.34
C ARG A 316 46.02 -0.75 -2.19
N ARG A 317 46.31 -1.49 -1.11
CA ARG A 317 47.09 -1.00 0.03
C ARG A 317 47.90 -2.13 0.64
N THR A 318 49.13 -1.82 1.03
CA THR A 318 49.96 -2.72 1.83
C THR A 318 49.94 -2.25 3.27
N ILE A 319 49.67 -3.17 4.19
CA ILE A 319 49.64 -2.95 5.64
C ILE A 319 50.58 -3.94 6.33
N GLU A 320 51.02 -3.61 7.54
CA GLU A 320 51.82 -4.51 8.35
C GLU A 320 50.92 -5.34 9.28
N ILE A 321 51.00 -6.66 9.18
CA ILE A 321 50.25 -7.59 10.04
C ILE A 321 51.12 -7.98 11.24
N PRO A 322 50.65 -7.75 12.48
CA PRO A 322 51.37 -8.13 13.69
C PRO A 322 51.62 -9.64 13.79
N ALA A 323 52.71 -10.02 14.48
CA ALA A 323 53.10 -11.42 14.66
C ALA A 323 52.01 -12.26 15.34
N GLU A 324 51.25 -11.67 16.27
CA GLU A 324 50.15 -12.30 16.98
C GLU A 324 48.95 -12.68 16.10
N TRP A 325 48.83 -12.11 14.90
CA TRP A 325 47.75 -12.39 13.95
C TRP A 325 48.11 -13.50 12.96
N ASP A 326 49.36 -14.00 12.96
CA ASP A 326 49.78 -15.09 12.09
C ASP A 326 48.93 -16.35 12.34
N GLY A 327 48.36 -16.90 11.26
CA GLY A 327 47.54 -18.11 11.37
C GLY A 327 46.21 -17.89 12.11
N LYS A 328 45.77 -16.64 12.32
CA LYS A 328 44.48 -16.33 12.96
C LYS A 328 43.40 -16.07 11.93
N GLU A 329 42.19 -16.46 12.31
CA GLU A 329 41.01 -16.05 11.57
C GLU A 329 40.74 -14.57 11.80
N CYS A 330 40.52 -13.85 10.72
CA CYS A 330 40.34 -12.41 10.73
C CYS A 330 39.12 -12.00 9.90
N PHE A 331 38.72 -10.75 10.05
CA PHE A 331 37.63 -10.14 9.30
C PHE A 331 38.12 -8.82 8.72
N VAL A 332 37.87 -8.62 7.42
CA VAL A 332 37.99 -7.33 6.74
C VAL A 332 36.59 -6.72 6.70
N GLU A 333 36.46 -5.55 7.32
CA GLU A 333 35.27 -4.71 7.29
C GLU A 333 35.58 -3.50 6.39
N LEU A 334 34.77 -3.23 5.37
CA LEU A 334 35.01 -2.15 4.38
C LEU A 334 33.91 -1.09 4.36
N GLY A 335 32.84 -1.27 5.14
CA GLY A 335 31.63 -0.47 5.01
C GLY A 335 30.83 -0.85 3.78
N ALA A 336 29.82 -0.06 3.45
CA ALA A 336 29.02 -0.28 2.25
C ALA A 336 29.83 0.07 0.99
N ILE A 337 29.67 -0.76 -0.05
CA ILE A 337 30.27 -0.59 -1.37
C ILE A 337 29.15 -0.69 -2.40
N ASP A 338 29.22 0.16 -3.43
CA ASP A 338 28.26 0.24 -4.53
C ASP A 338 28.97 -0.05 -5.86
N ASP A 339 28.57 -1.04 -6.67
CA ASP A 339 27.49 -2.03 -6.53
C ASP A 339 28.00 -3.40 -6.02
N ALA A 340 29.20 -3.77 -6.44
CA ALA A 340 29.77 -5.10 -6.25
C ALA A 340 31.29 -5.02 -6.06
N ASP A 341 31.85 -6.01 -5.35
CA ASP A 341 33.28 -6.05 -5.11
C ASP A 341 33.85 -7.46 -5.02
N VAL A 342 35.15 -7.59 -5.24
CA VAL A 342 35.97 -8.77 -4.91
C VAL A 342 37.12 -8.35 -4.01
N LEU A 343 37.21 -8.97 -2.83
CA LEU A 343 38.33 -8.79 -1.90
C LEU A 343 39.44 -9.79 -2.22
N PHE A 344 40.66 -9.29 -2.33
CA PHE A 344 41.89 -10.08 -2.41
C PHE A 344 42.82 -9.77 -1.24
N VAL A 345 43.44 -10.82 -0.69
CA VAL A 345 44.46 -10.72 0.37
C VAL A 345 45.70 -11.50 -0.07
N ASN A 346 46.83 -10.81 -0.17
CA ASN A 346 48.10 -11.37 -0.68
C ASN A 346 47.93 -12.10 -2.03
N GLY A 347 47.12 -11.53 -2.91
CA GLY A 347 46.81 -12.08 -4.23
C GLY A 347 45.82 -13.24 -4.27
N LYS A 348 45.26 -13.66 -3.13
CA LYS A 348 44.22 -14.70 -3.07
C LYS A 348 42.82 -14.06 -3.00
N PRO A 349 41.86 -14.45 -3.85
CA PRO A 349 40.47 -14.01 -3.71
C PRO A 349 39.88 -14.58 -2.41
N ILE A 350 39.19 -13.75 -1.65
CA ILE A 350 38.61 -14.09 -0.34
C ILE A 350 37.09 -14.17 -0.41
N ALA A 351 36.46 -13.16 -0.98
CA ALA A 351 35.01 -13.03 -1.04
C ALA A 351 34.63 -12.08 -2.18
N ASN A 352 33.39 -12.18 -2.62
CA ASN A 352 32.80 -11.25 -3.58
C ASN A 352 31.34 -10.96 -3.23
N THR A 353 30.84 -9.84 -3.75
CA THR A 353 29.41 -9.49 -3.80
C THR A 353 28.95 -9.30 -5.23
N ILE A 354 27.65 -9.17 -5.42
CA ILE A 354 26.98 -8.98 -6.72
C ILE A 354 25.76 -8.11 -6.45
N SER A 355 25.74 -6.90 -7.02
CA SER A 355 24.61 -5.97 -6.94
C SER A 355 24.04 -5.85 -5.52
N ASP A 356 24.94 -5.64 -4.55
CA ASP A 356 24.60 -5.56 -3.12
C ASP A 356 24.78 -4.12 -2.63
N ILE A 357 23.81 -3.28 -2.99
CA ILE A 357 23.83 -1.85 -2.72
C ILE A 357 23.62 -1.60 -1.22
N GLY A 358 24.46 -0.77 -0.62
CA GLY A 358 24.26 -0.28 0.76
C GLY A 358 24.56 -1.26 1.90
N THR A 359 24.81 -2.55 1.62
CA THR A 359 25.16 -3.53 2.66
C THR A 359 26.60 -3.36 3.13
N ALA A 360 26.85 -3.22 4.43
CA ALA A 360 28.23 -3.15 4.93
C ALA A 360 28.98 -4.48 4.72
N ARG A 361 30.17 -4.42 4.09
CA ARG A 361 30.99 -5.62 3.84
C ARG A 361 31.72 -6.05 5.09
N LYS A 362 31.61 -7.34 5.42
CA LYS A 362 32.40 -8.04 6.45
C LYS A 362 32.80 -9.41 5.94
N TYR A 363 34.04 -9.55 5.52
CA TYR A 363 34.57 -10.78 4.92
C TYR A 363 35.47 -11.53 5.89
N ARG A 364 35.21 -12.83 6.06
CA ARG A 364 36.06 -13.72 6.83
C ARG A 364 37.31 -14.07 6.03
N ILE A 365 38.48 -13.78 6.58
CA ILE A 365 39.78 -14.24 6.11
C ILE A 365 40.12 -15.53 6.86
N PRO A 366 40.29 -16.68 6.15
CA PRO A 366 40.70 -17.92 6.77
C PRO A 366 42.09 -17.81 7.41
N ALA A 367 42.28 -18.48 8.55
CA ALA A 367 43.56 -18.57 9.26
C ALA A 367 44.77 -18.91 8.36
N ALA A 368 44.58 -19.79 7.37
CA ALA A 368 45.64 -20.20 6.44
C ALA A 368 46.11 -19.08 5.49
N VAL A 369 45.34 -18.01 5.34
CA VAL A 369 45.68 -16.86 4.48
C VAL A 369 46.40 -15.77 5.27
N MET A 370 46.09 -15.61 6.55
CA MET A 370 46.68 -14.55 7.36
C MET A 370 48.13 -14.86 7.73
N LYS A 371 49.03 -13.93 7.40
CA LYS A 371 50.47 -14.04 7.64
C LYS A 371 51.00 -12.75 8.24
N ALA A 372 51.85 -12.89 9.26
CA ALA A 372 52.58 -11.76 9.83
C ALA A 372 53.52 -11.13 8.81
N GLY A 373 53.75 -9.83 8.95
CA GLY A 373 54.54 -9.03 8.02
C GLY A 373 53.70 -8.27 6.99
N PRO A 374 54.30 -7.83 5.88
CA PRO A 374 53.60 -7.08 4.84
C PRO A 374 52.44 -7.88 4.23
N CYS A 375 51.26 -7.27 4.20
CA CYS A 375 50.05 -7.82 3.62
C CYS A 375 49.43 -6.85 2.61
N THR A 376 49.29 -7.30 1.37
CA THR A 376 48.58 -6.56 0.33
C THR A 376 47.10 -6.87 0.41
N ILE A 377 46.29 -5.84 0.60
CA ILE A 377 44.84 -5.85 0.40
C ILE A 377 44.56 -5.23 -0.96
N ALA A 378 43.81 -5.93 -1.80
CA ALA A 378 43.31 -5.37 -3.06
C ALA A 378 41.80 -5.58 -3.17
N ILE A 379 41.11 -4.60 -3.75
CA ILE A 379 39.66 -4.60 -3.92
C ILE A 379 39.41 -4.29 -5.40
N GLU A 380 38.73 -5.20 -6.08
CA GLU A 380 38.11 -4.94 -7.38
C GLU A 380 36.70 -4.45 -7.11
N LEU A 381 36.38 -3.19 -7.42
CA LEU A 381 35.04 -2.63 -7.25
C LEU A 381 34.42 -2.42 -8.62
N LEU A 382 33.19 -2.90 -8.81
CA LEU A 382 32.40 -2.71 -10.01
C LEU A 382 31.13 -1.91 -9.67
N ASP A 383 30.97 -0.77 -10.33
CA ASP A 383 29.73 0.01 -10.39
C ASP A 383 29.08 -0.22 -11.75
N LEU A 384 27.82 -0.66 -11.76
CA LEU A 384 27.07 -0.87 -13.00
C LEU A 384 26.35 0.40 -13.44
N GLN A 385 25.90 1.21 -12.48
CA GLN A 385 25.28 2.50 -12.65
C GLN A 385 25.14 3.21 -11.29
N GLY A 386 25.16 4.54 -11.27
CA GLY A 386 24.71 5.30 -10.11
C GLY A 386 25.84 5.95 -9.34
N ASP A 387 25.95 5.65 -8.03
CA ASP A 387 26.77 6.46 -7.10
C ASP A 387 28.20 5.96 -6.94
N GLY A 388 28.41 4.65 -7.07
CA GLY A 388 29.71 3.98 -7.05
C GLY A 388 30.56 4.18 -5.80
N GLY A 389 31.52 3.29 -5.61
CA GLY A 389 32.57 3.48 -4.60
C GLY A 389 32.20 3.00 -3.20
N PHE A 390 32.90 3.54 -2.20
CA PHE A 390 32.73 3.19 -0.79
C PHE A 390 31.80 4.22 -0.13
N THR A 391 30.57 3.80 0.17
CA THR A 391 29.51 4.66 0.71
C THR A 391 29.37 4.58 2.24
N GLY A 392 30.15 3.71 2.89
CA GLY A 392 30.18 3.56 4.35
C GLY A 392 31.01 4.61 5.10
N SER A 393 30.87 4.63 6.44
CA SER A 393 31.68 5.48 7.33
C SER A 393 33.14 5.00 7.44
N PRO A 394 34.13 5.89 7.55
CA PRO A 394 35.54 5.50 7.73
C PRO A 394 35.79 4.61 8.97
N ASP A 395 35.01 4.75 10.05
CA ASP A 395 35.25 4.05 11.33
C ASP A 395 34.96 2.54 11.27
N VAL A 396 34.29 2.08 10.21
CA VAL A 396 34.00 0.66 9.99
C VAL A 396 35.03 0.00 9.08
N MET A 397 35.88 0.76 8.41
CA MET A 397 36.93 0.21 7.55
C MET A 397 38.09 -0.29 8.41
N ARG A 398 38.19 -1.61 8.63
CA ARG A 398 39.24 -2.19 9.49
C ARG A 398 39.47 -3.68 9.26
N ILE A 399 40.60 -4.17 9.77
CA ILE A 399 40.86 -5.61 9.97
C ILE A 399 40.79 -5.91 11.46
N THR A 400 40.11 -7.00 11.82
CA THR A 400 40.09 -7.56 13.18
C THR A 400 40.42 -9.05 13.16
N CYS A 401 41.03 -9.60 14.21
CA CYS A 401 41.30 -11.03 14.31
C CYS A 401 40.77 -11.62 15.61
N ALA A 402 40.24 -12.85 15.53
CA ALA A 402 39.77 -13.58 16.70
C ALA A 402 40.98 -13.88 17.62
N ALA A 403 40.92 -13.39 18.87
CA ALA A 403 41.93 -13.51 19.94
C ALA A 403 42.95 -12.35 20.12
N ALA A 404 42.78 -11.19 19.48
CA ALA A 404 43.72 -10.07 19.57
C ALA A 404 43.31 -8.92 20.54
N ASN A 405 42.64 -9.18 21.68
CA ASN A 405 42.24 -8.14 22.66
C ASN A 405 41.52 -6.92 22.05
N ASN A 406 40.61 -7.12 21.07
CA ASN A 406 39.96 -6.05 20.30
C ASN A 406 40.90 -5.12 19.51
N ALA A 407 42.16 -5.49 19.29
CA ALA A 407 43.04 -4.77 18.38
C ALA A 407 42.47 -4.81 16.95
N SER A 408 42.56 -3.67 16.26
CA SER A 408 42.13 -3.52 14.88
C SER A 408 43.13 -2.68 14.09
N ILE A 409 43.32 -3.00 12.81
CA ILE A 409 44.08 -2.18 11.88
C ILE A 409 43.09 -1.35 11.07
N PRO A 410 43.12 0.00 11.13
CA PRO A 410 42.23 0.82 10.31
C PRO A 410 42.58 0.69 8.83
N LEU A 411 41.55 0.55 8.00
CA LEU A 411 41.65 0.50 6.55
C LEU A 411 41.20 1.80 5.87
N SER A 412 40.63 2.77 6.58
CA SER A 412 40.41 4.12 6.07
C SER A 412 41.76 4.84 5.85
N GLY A 413 41.75 5.90 5.04
CA GLY A 413 42.94 6.70 4.72
C GLY A 413 43.50 6.42 3.33
N GLU A 414 44.82 6.46 3.18
CA GLU A 414 45.48 6.44 1.87
C GLU A 414 45.50 5.05 1.23
N TRP A 415 45.12 5.01 -0.05
CA TRP A 415 45.14 3.84 -0.92
C TRP A 415 45.70 4.24 -2.29
N LEU A 416 46.09 3.24 -3.08
CA LEU A 416 46.33 3.39 -4.51
C LEU A 416 45.10 2.92 -5.26
N ALA A 417 44.68 3.68 -6.28
CA ALA A 417 43.55 3.36 -7.15
C ALA A 417 43.97 3.32 -8.61
N ARG A 418 43.35 2.45 -9.40
CA ARG A 418 43.60 2.32 -10.83
C ARG A 418 42.35 1.86 -11.57
N MET A 419 41.99 2.61 -12.61
CA MET A 419 40.82 2.31 -13.44
C MET A 419 41.00 0.99 -14.20
N GLY A 420 39.99 0.14 -14.11
CA GLY A 420 39.82 -1.08 -14.91
C GLY A 420 39.04 -0.79 -16.19
N ARG A 421 38.11 -1.68 -16.54
CA ARG A 421 37.21 -1.53 -17.71
C ARG A 421 35.92 -0.77 -17.41
N SER A 422 35.24 -0.29 -18.45
CA SER A 422 33.86 0.22 -18.37
C SER A 422 32.83 -0.91 -18.18
N ALA A 423 31.71 -0.59 -17.51
CA ALA A 423 30.54 -1.45 -17.36
C ALA A 423 29.75 -1.68 -18.66
N SER A 424 30.01 -0.88 -19.70
CA SER A 424 29.34 -1.04 -20.99
C SER A 424 29.56 -2.44 -21.58
N GLY A 425 28.45 -3.07 -22.00
CA GLY A 425 28.44 -4.42 -22.58
C GLY A 425 28.69 -5.55 -21.59
N LEU A 426 28.63 -5.30 -20.28
CA LEU A 426 28.68 -6.37 -19.28
C LEU A 426 27.42 -7.25 -19.29
N PRO A 427 27.55 -8.55 -18.98
CA PRO A 427 26.39 -9.39 -18.72
C PRO A 427 25.62 -8.87 -17.50
N GLN A 428 24.30 -9.06 -17.49
CA GLN A 428 23.48 -8.70 -16.33
C GLN A 428 23.83 -9.57 -15.12
N PRO A 429 23.84 -9.00 -13.90
CA PRO A 429 24.07 -9.76 -12.68
C PRO A 429 22.96 -10.80 -12.47
N PRO A 430 23.25 -11.98 -11.90
CA PRO A 430 22.21 -12.92 -11.51
C PRO A 430 21.28 -12.29 -10.45
N SER A 431 19.99 -12.62 -10.49
CA SER A 431 19.03 -12.13 -9.50
C SER A 431 19.29 -12.75 -8.13
N ARG A 432 19.45 -11.91 -7.11
CA ARG A 432 19.64 -12.37 -5.73
C ARG A 432 18.35 -13.04 -5.22
N PRO A 433 18.41 -14.25 -4.67
CA PRO A 433 17.25 -14.85 -4.04
C PRO A 433 16.85 -14.04 -2.80
N SER A 434 15.57 -13.72 -2.68
CA SER A 434 15.00 -13.07 -1.50
C SER A 434 14.71 -14.10 -0.40
N GLN A 435 15.00 -13.74 0.84
CA GLN A 435 14.56 -14.52 2.01
C GLN A 435 13.02 -14.48 2.14
N GLU A 436 12.42 -15.47 2.82
CA GLU A 436 10.98 -15.80 2.89
C GLU A 436 9.96 -14.63 2.83
N ILE A 437 9.70 -14.08 1.64
CA ILE A 437 8.52 -13.23 1.40
C ILE A 437 7.46 -14.14 0.79
N ALA A 438 6.41 -14.41 1.54
CA ALA A 438 5.31 -15.20 1.03
C ALA A 438 4.68 -14.50 -0.20
N PRO A 439 4.44 -15.19 -1.32
CA PRO A 439 3.74 -14.59 -2.46
C PRO A 439 2.36 -14.11 -2.02
N GLY A 440 1.88 -13.01 -2.60
CA GLY A 440 0.60 -12.40 -2.24
C GLY A 440 0.64 -11.56 -0.97
N THR A 441 1.84 -11.21 -0.48
CA THR A 441 2.03 -10.32 0.68
C THR A 441 2.63 -8.97 0.33
N GLY A 442 2.97 -8.73 -0.95
CA GLY A 442 3.35 -7.40 -1.41
C GLY A 442 2.17 -6.43 -1.33
N SER A 443 2.41 -5.18 -0.96
CA SER A 443 1.36 -4.15 -0.93
C SER A 443 0.78 -3.81 -2.31
N GLY A 444 1.44 -4.25 -3.41
CA GLY A 444 0.92 -4.20 -4.77
C GLY A 444 0.31 -5.52 -5.29
N ASP A 445 0.36 -6.58 -4.48
CA ASP A 445 -0.19 -7.88 -4.86
C ASP A 445 -1.72 -7.88 -4.74
N PRO A 446 -2.44 -8.47 -5.72
CA PRO A 446 -3.87 -8.67 -5.63
C PRO A 446 -4.32 -9.30 -4.31
N ALA A 447 -5.41 -8.76 -3.76
CA ALA A 447 -6.04 -9.16 -2.50
C ALA A 447 -5.19 -9.06 -1.21
N SER A 448 -3.93 -8.62 -1.26
CA SER A 448 -3.06 -8.65 -0.09
C SER A 448 -3.58 -7.79 1.07
N MET A 449 -4.18 -6.64 0.77
CA MET A 449 -4.83 -5.74 1.73
C MET A 449 -6.26 -6.17 2.04
N PHE A 450 -7.01 -6.64 1.05
CA PHE A 450 -8.34 -7.21 1.29
C PHE A 450 -8.28 -8.30 2.37
N ASN A 451 -7.31 -9.21 2.23
CA ASN A 451 -7.10 -10.31 3.15
C ASN A 451 -6.71 -9.86 4.56
N ALA A 452 -5.89 -8.82 4.69
CA ALA A 452 -5.34 -8.43 5.99
C ALA A 452 -6.10 -7.30 6.70
N MET A 453 -6.79 -6.45 5.92
CA MET A 453 -7.39 -5.21 6.42
C MET A 453 -8.92 -5.21 6.28
N ILE A 454 -9.51 -5.86 5.27
CA ILE A 454 -10.98 -5.96 5.10
C ILE A 454 -11.53 -7.24 5.74
N ALA A 455 -10.92 -8.39 5.46
CA ALA A 455 -11.39 -9.69 5.95
C ALA A 455 -11.55 -9.80 7.48
N PRO A 456 -10.73 -9.13 8.33
CA PRO A 456 -10.96 -9.09 9.78
C PRO A 456 -12.32 -8.52 10.21
N PHE A 457 -12.96 -7.72 9.36
CA PHE A 457 -14.25 -7.09 9.60
C PHE A 457 -15.37 -7.74 8.76
N ALA A 458 -15.07 -8.79 8.00
CA ALA A 458 -16.06 -9.50 7.20
C ALA A 458 -17.21 -10.03 8.07
N GLY A 459 -18.44 -9.79 7.65
CA GLY A 459 -19.67 -10.15 8.37
C GLY A 459 -20.11 -9.16 9.45
N VAL A 460 -19.35 -8.09 9.73
CA VAL A 460 -19.84 -6.97 10.55
C VAL A 460 -20.95 -6.25 9.76
N GLU A 461 -22.08 -5.96 10.41
CA GLU A 461 -23.08 -5.10 9.80
C GLU A 461 -22.58 -3.65 9.74
N ILE A 462 -22.67 -3.06 8.56
CA ILE A 462 -22.35 -1.65 8.32
C ILE A 462 -23.49 -0.96 7.56
N LYS A 463 -23.49 0.38 7.59
CA LYS A 463 -24.39 1.25 6.85
C LYS A 463 -23.95 1.42 5.40
N GLY A 464 -22.64 1.45 5.16
CA GLY A 464 -22.04 1.61 3.84
C GLY A 464 -20.53 1.83 3.89
N ALA A 465 -19.94 2.11 2.73
CA ALA A 465 -18.52 2.45 2.59
C ALA A 465 -18.33 3.78 1.82
N ILE A 466 -17.26 4.49 2.12
CA ILE A 466 -16.76 5.63 1.35
C ILE A 466 -15.34 5.31 0.85
N TRP A 467 -15.04 5.73 -0.37
CA TRP A 467 -13.84 5.32 -1.10
C TRP A 467 -13.20 6.50 -1.82
N TYR A 468 -11.94 6.77 -1.50
CA TYR A 468 -11.12 7.77 -2.17
C TYR A 468 -9.80 7.14 -2.62
N GLN A 469 -9.79 6.69 -3.87
CA GLN A 469 -8.63 6.15 -4.53
C GLN A 469 -8.77 6.31 -6.04
N GLY A 470 -7.63 6.33 -6.71
CA GLY A 470 -7.56 6.23 -8.15
C GLY A 470 -6.22 6.69 -8.71
N GLU A 471 -5.53 7.54 -7.97
CA GLU A 471 -4.29 8.19 -8.37
C GLU A 471 -3.21 7.17 -8.75
N SER A 472 -3.03 6.10 -7.94
CA SER A 472 -2.07 5.03 -8.27
C SER A 472 -2.49 4.13 -9.45
N ASN A 473 -3.71 4.28 -9.95
CA ASN A 473 -4.22 3.63 -11.16
C ASN A 473 -4.35 4.62 -12.34
N ALA A 474 -3.87 5.87 -12.20
CA ALA A 474 -3.85 6.88 -13.27
C ALA A 474 -2.46 7.09 -13.90
N GLY A 475 -1.55 6.12 -13.74
CA GLY A 475 -0.18 6.22 -14.28
C GLY A 475 -0.06 5.98 -15.80
N SER A 476 -1.08 5.38 -16.42
CA SER A 476 -1.16 5.15 -17.87
C SER A 476 -2.60 5.09 -18.36
N ILE A 477 -2.83 5.30 -19.66
CA ILE A 477 -4.14 5.15 -20.29
C ILE A 477 -4.72 3.76 -20.04
N ALA A 478 -3.91 2.71 -20.22
CA ALA A 478 -4.33 1.32 -20.05
C ALA A 478 -4.78 1.03 -18.61
N ASP A 479 -4.08 1.56 -17.60
CA ASP A 479 -4.48 1.42 -16.20
C ASP A 479 -5.79 2.16 -15.90
N ALA A 480 -5.95 3.37 -16.43
CA ALA A 480 -7.14 4.17 -16.21
C ALA A 480 -8.38 3.55 -16.87
N GLU A 481 -8.22 2.96 -18.06
CA GLU A 481 -9.27 2.20 -18.74
C GLU A 481 -9.62 0.91 -17.99
N ALA A 482 -8.61 0.15 -17.51
CA ALA A 482 -8.82 -1.06 -16.72
C ALA A 482 -9.58 -0.77 -15.41
N TYR A 483 -9.43 0.44 -14.86
CA TYR A 483 -10.13 0.87 -13.65
C TYR A 483 -11.66 0.80 -13.77
N ARG A 484 -12.20 0.95 -15.00
CA ARG A 484 -13.64 0.84 -15.29
C ARG A 484 -14.20 -0.55 -14.96
N SER A 485 -13.37 -1.59 -15.04
CA SER A 485 -13.70 -2.95 -14.57
C SER A 485 -13.29 -3.16 -13.11
N LEU A 486 -12.13 -2.63 -12.71
CA LEU A 486 -11.55 -2.85 -11.38
C LEU A 486 -12.41 -2.31 -10.24
N LEU A 487 -12.86 -1.05 -10.30
CA LEU A 487 -13.59 -0.46 -9.18
C LEU A 487 -14.92 -1.19 -8.90
N PRO A 488 -15.74 -1.56 -9.91
CA PRO A 488 -16.90 -2.44 -9.68
C PRO A 488 -16.54 -3.79 -9.06
N LEU A 489 -15.37 -4.38 -9.38
CA LEU A 489 -14.90 -5.62 -8.75
C LEU A 489 -14.57 -5.38 -7.27
N THR A 490 -13.87 -4.29 -6.93
CA THR A 490 -13.59 -3.91 -5.54
C THR A 490 -14.87 -3.76 -4.72
N ILE A 491 -15.88 -3.06 -5.26
CA ILE A 491 -17.19 -2.88 -4.62
C ILE A 491 -17.86 -4.23 -4.37
N ARG A 492 -17.84 -5.13 -5.36
CA ARG A 492 -18.41 -6.49 -5.20
C ARG A 492 -17.68 -7.30 -4.14
N SER A 493 -16.35 -7.25 -4.10
CA SER A 493 -15.55 -7.91 -3.06
C SER A 493 -15.95 -7.45 -1.66
N TRP A 494 -16.11 -6.14 -1.46
CA TRP A 494 -16.45 -5.59 -0.15
C TRP A 494 -17.89 -5.93 0.24
N ARG A 495 -18.84 -5.80 -0.70
CA ARG A 495 -20.23 -6.25 -0.49
C ARG A 495 -20.32 -7.72 -0.12
N ALA A 496 -19.53 -8.57 -0.75
CA ALA A 496 -19.44 -9.98 -0.42
C ALA A 496 -18.85 -10.21 0.99
N ALA A 497 -17.76 -9.51 1.33
CA ALA A 497 -17.12 -9.60 2.64
C ALA A 497 -18.08 -9.21 3.78
N PHE A 498 -18.82 -8.12 3.62
CA PHE A 498 -19.80 -7.66 4.60
C PHE A 498 -21.16 -8.37 4.49
N GLN A 499 -21.35 -9.26 3.51
CA GLN A 499 -22.61 -9.97 3.23
C GLN A 499 -23.80 -9.03 2.95
N GLN A 500 -23.52 -7.91 2.27
CA GLN A 500 -24.48 -6.86 1.96
C GLN A 500 -24.44 -6.52 0.46
N PRO A 501 -25.15 -7.25 -0.42
CA PRO A 501 -25.08 -7.05 -1.88
C PRO A 501 -25.53 -5.66 -2.35
N ASP A 502 -26.36 -4.99 -1.55
CA ASP A 502 -26.90 -3.66 -1.84
C ASP A 502 -26.23 -2.55 -1.00
N MET A 503 -25.12 -2.84 -0.32
CA MET A 503 -24.40 -1.89 0.54
C MET A 503 -24.09 -0.57 -0.21
N PRO A 504 -24.53 0.59 0.31
CA PRO A 504 -24.15 1.89 -0.23
C PRO A 504 -22.64 2.07 -0.35
N PHE A 505 -22.18 2.62 -1.48
CA PHE A 505 -20.75 2.82 -1.74
C PHE A 505 -20.47 4.20 -2.35
N GLY A 506 -19.92 5.12 -1.55
CA GLY A 506 -19.64 6.50 -1.95
C GLY A 506 -18.24 6.61 -2.53
N ILE A 507 -18.12 7.16 -3.72
CA ILE A 507 -16.86 7.26 -4.47
C ILE A 507 -16.49 8.73 -4.60
N VAL A 508 -15.24 9.06 -4.29
CA VAL A 508 -14.68 10.38 -4.55
C VAL A 508 -14.02 10.36 -5.93
N SER A 509 -14.54 11.15 -6.86
CA SER A 509 -13.85 11.35 -8.14
C SER A 509 -12.47 11.99 -7.91
N LEU A 510 -11.49 11.74 -8.77
CA LEU A 510 -10.19 12.39 -8.62
C LEU A 510 -10.30 13.91 -8.66
N ALA A 511 -9.65 14.57 -7.71
CA ALA A 511 -9.52 16.01 -7.71
C ALA A 511 -8.62 16.49 -8.86
N SER A 512 -8.66 17.78 -9.16
CA SER A 512 -7.74 18.41 -10.13
C SER A 512 -6.29 18.30 -9.68
N HIS A 513 -5.41 17.98 -10.63
CA HIS A 513 -3.97 17.82 -10.38
C HIS A 513 -3.17 18.17 -11.65
N HIS A 514 -1.92 18.60 -11.50
CA HIS A 514 -1.05 19.16 -12.54
C HIS A 514 -1.40 20.60 -12.98
N ALA A 515 -0.49 21.22 -13.73
CA ALA A 515 -0.73 22.53 -14.33
C ALA A 515 -1.84 22.47 -15.37
N TYR A 516 -2.69 23.51 -15.40
CA TYR A 516 -3.69 23.69 -16.44
C TYR A 516 -3.03 23.89 -17.81
N GLN A 517 -3.56 23.24 -18.85
CA GLN A 517 -3.03 23.30 -20.20
C GLN A 517 -3.95 24.10 -21.11
N GLU A 518 -3.62 25.38 -21.32
CA GLU A 518 -4.48 26.30 -22.07
C GLU A 518 -4.68 25.91 -23.54
N ASN A 519 -3.63 25.38 -24.17
CA ASN A 519 -3.63 25.04 -25.60
C ASN A 519 -3.99 23.57 -25.89
N GLU A 520 -4.18 22.75 -24.86
CA GLU A 520 -4.51 21.33 -24.97
C GLU A 520 -5.83 21.05 -24.25
N PRO A 521 -7.00 21.30 -24.89
CA PRO A 521 -8.30 21.25 -24.23
C PRO A 521 -8.73 19.84 -23.81
N VAL A 522 -8.01 18.80 -24.28
CA VAL A 522 -8.14 17.40 -23.90
C VAL A 522 -6.73 16.89 -23.61
N ALA A 523 -6.40 16.62 -22.36
CA ALA A 523 -5.03 16.28 -21.95
C ALA A 523 -4.98 15.35 -20.74
N GLY A 524 -3.93 14.53 -20.67
CA GLY A 524 -3.60 13.72 -19.51
C GLY A 524 -4.44 12.45 -19.35
N VAL A 525 -4.23 11.75 -18.22
CA VAL A 525 -4.80 10.43 -17.90
C VAL A 525 -5.92 10.53 -16.86
N TRP A 526 -5.91 11.54 -15.98
CA TRP A 526 -6.92 11.70 -14.92
C TRP A 526 -8.36 11.74 -15.45
N PRO A 527 -8.68 12.41 -16.59
CA PRO A 527 -10.04 12.42 -17.12
C PRO A 527 -10.60 11.03 -17.42
N LEU A 528 -9.76 10.13 -17.94
CA LEU A 528 -10.15 8.75 -18.23
C LEU A 528 -10.49 8.01 -16.93
N LEU A 529 -9.71 8.22 -15.88
CA LEU A 529 -10.00 7.62 -14.58
C LEU A 529 -11.26 8.22 -13.94
N ARG A 530 -11.48 9.53 -14.05
CA ARG A 530 -12.73 10.18 -13.60
C ARG A 530 -13.94 9.60 -14.32
N ASP A 531 -13.84 9.37 -15.64
CA ASP A 531 -14.90 8.68 -16.41
C ASP A 531 -15.11 7.24 -15.92
N ALA A 532 -14.04 6.50 -15.63
CA ALA A 532 -14.14 5.15 -15.07
C ALA A 532 -14.84 5.13 -13.70
N GLN A 533 -14.53 6.11 -12.82
CA GLN A 533 -15.21 6.29 -11.54
C GLN A 533 -16.70 6.61 -11.75
N LEU A 534 -17.03 7.56 -12.64
CA LEU A 534 -18.42 7.91 -12.96
C LEU A 534 -19.20 6.76 -13.60
N ALA A 535 -18.56 5.99 -14.49
CA ALA A 535 -19.14 4.83 -15.12
C ALA A 535 -19.50 3.72 -14.11
N THR A 536 -18.76 3.64 -13.00
CA THR A 536 -19.04 2.68 -11.92
C THR A 536 -20.42 2.90 -11.29
N GLU A 537 -20.91 4.14 -11.20
CA GLU A 537 -22.27 4.43 -10.71
C GLU A 537 -23.35 3.78 -11.58
N ARG A 538 -23.09 3.61 -12.89
CA ARG A 538 -24.03 2.95 -13.81
C ARG A 538 -24.01 1.43 -13.70
N SER A 539 -22.87 0.84 -13.34
CA SER A 539 -22.69 -0.62 -13.28
C SER A 539 -22.79 -1.21 -11.87
N SER A 540 -22.78 -0.37 -10.83
CA SER A 540 -22.89 -0.76 -9.43
C SER A 540 -24.05 -0.03 -8.74
N PRO A 541 -25.26 -0.65 -8.65
CA PRO A 541 -26.40 -0.07 -7.95
C PRO A 541 -26.04 0.33 -6.51
N ASN A 542 -26.64 1.41 -5.99
CA ASN A 542 -26.33 2.02 -4.68
C ASN A 542 -24.89 2.57 -4.51
N ALA A 543 -24.09 2.59 -5.57
CA ALA A 543 -22.90 3.42 -5.60
C ALA A 543 -23.28 4.87 -5.96
N GLY A 544 -22.45 5.83 -5.56
CA GLY A 544 -22.60 7.22 -5.99
C GLY A 544 -21.27 7.95 -6.03
N VAL A 545 -21.06 8.76 -7.06
CA VAL A 545 -19.80 9.48 -7.27
C VAL A 545 -19.97 10.96 -6.96
N ILE A 546 -19.21 11.47 -6.01
CA ILE A 546 -19.06 12.92 -5.79
C ILE A 546 -17.94 13.47 -6.66
N THR A 547 -18.12 14.67 -7.20
CA THR A 547 -17.09 15.38 -7.97
C THR A 547 -16.26 16.28 -7.05
N THR A 548 -14.99 16.49 -7.41
CA THR A 548 -13.97 17.23 -6.62
C THR A 548 -13.03 18.04 -7.51
N ILE A 549 -13.36 18.24 -8.79
CA ILE A 549 -12.53 19.00 -9.73
C ILE A 549 -12.28 20.46 -9.31
N ASP A 550 -13.09 20.98 -8.40
CA ASP A 550 -13.01 22.35 -7.88
C ASP A 550 -12.24 22.47 -6.55
N VAL A 551 -11.85 21.35 -5.94
CA VAL A 551 -11.11 21.33 -4.65
C VAL A 551 -9.68 20.81 -4.76
N GLY A 552 -9.23 20.50 -5.99
CA GLY A 552 -7.87 20.04 -6.28
C GLY A 552 -6.80 21.11 -6.15
N ASP A 553 -5.53 20.68 -6.18
CA ASP A 553 -4.35 21.54 -6.17
C ASP A 553 -3.49 21.17 -7.39
N ALA A 554 -3.01 22.18 -8.12
CA ALA A 554 -2.22 21.96 -9.35
C ALA A 554 -0.84 21.35 -9.04
N ASP A 555 -0.28 21.68 -7.87
CA ASP A 555 1.09 21.33 -7.49
C ASP A 555 1.15 20.19 -6.47
N ASP A 556 0.01 19.78 -5.91
CA ASP A 556 -0.09 18.69 -4.93
C ASP A 556 -1.28 17.77 -5.26
N ILE A 557 -0.98 16.48 -5.38
CA ILE A 557 -1.97 15.43 -5.62
C ILE A 557 -2.94 15.25 -4.43
N HIS A 558 -2.60 15.81 -3.27
CA HIS A 558 -3.41 15.77 -2.05
C HIS A 558 -4.17 17.09 -1.84
N PRO A 559 -5.44 17.22 -2.29
CA PRO A 559 -6.23 18.41 -2.05
C PRO A 559 -6.32 18.74 -0.56
N ARG A 560 -5.97 19.97 -0.20
CA ARG A 560 -6.00 20.42 1.20
C ARG A 560 -7.42 20.55 1.74
N ASP A 561 -8.41 20.89 0.91
CA ASP A 561 -9.82 21.03 1.34
C ASP A 561 -10.52 19.67 1.52
N LYS A 562 -10.09 18.95 2.58
CA LYS A 562 -10.67 17.66 3.00
C LYS A 562 -12.09 17.81 3.54
N ARG A 563 -12.41 18.98 4.11
CA ARG A 563 -13.74 19.30 4.60
C ARG A 563 -14.79 19.23 3.51
N THR A 564 -14.59 19.91 2.39
CA THR A 564 -15.55 19.89 1.29
C THR A 564 -15.77 18.46 0.76
N VAL A 565 -14.72 17.64 0.70
CA VAL A 565 -14.82 16.23 0.28
C VAL A 565 -15.70 15.43 1.26
N GLY A 566 -15.42 15.49 2.56
CA GLY A 566 -16.20 14.78 3.59
C GLY A 566 -17.66 15.24 3.65
N GLU A 567 -17.91 16.55 3.53
CA GLU A 567 -19.27 17.11 3.51
C GLU A 567 -20.06 16.67 2.26
N ARG A 568 -19.41 16.55 1.08
CA ARG A 568 -20.06 16.05 -0.14
C ARG A 568 -20.41 14.56 -0.03
N LEU A 569 -19.51 13.74 0.54
CA LEU A 569 -19.82 12.34 0.83
C LEU A 569 -20.99 12.23 1.81
N ALA A 570 -21.05 13.10 2.82
CA ALA A 570 -22.17 13.12 3.75
C ALA A 570 -23.47 13.46 3.02
N ARG A 571 -23.48 14.46 2.12
CA ARG A 571 -24.67 14.76 1.29
C ARG A 571 -25.15 13.55 0.49
N TRP A 572 -24.23 12.80 -0.12
CA TRP A 572 -24.55 11.55 -0.83
C TRP A 572 -25.18 10.51 0.12
N ALA A 573 -24.55 10.27 1.27
CA ALA A 573 -25.06 9.32 2.24
C ALA A 573 -26.46 9.74 2.74
N MET A 574 -26.67 11.02 3.04
CA MET A 574 -27.98 11.57 3.45
C MET A 574 -29.07 11.29 2.41
N ALA A 575 -28.77 11.51 1.13
CA ALA A 575 -29.71 11.29 0.03
C ALA A 575 -30.03 9.80 -0.20
N THR A 576 -29.03 8.93 -0.11
CA THR A 576 -29.14 7.52 -0.52
C THR A 576 -29.45 6.56 0.63
N SER A 577 -29.06 6.92 1.85
CA SER A 577 -29.03 5.99 3.00
C SER A 577 -29.86 6.46 4.21
N TYR A 578 -30.30 7.72 4.22
CA TYR A 578 -31.07 8.32 5.33
C TYR A 578 -32.44 8.87 4.90
N GLY A 579 -32.90 8.54 3.69
CA GLY A 579 -34.23 8.96 3.23
C GLY A 579 -34.38 10.47 3.11
N LYS A 580 -33.29 11.21 2.86
CA LYS A 580 -33.32 12.65 2.58
C LYS A 580 -33.04 12.91 1.08
N PRO A 581 -33.89 12.42 0.16
CA PRO A 581 -33.65 12.53 -1.29
C PRO A 581 -33.58 13.99 -1.75
N ASP A 582 -34.00 14.92 -0.88
CA ASP A 582 -33.89 16.34 -1.13
C ASP A 582 -32.49 16.95 -0.97
N THR A 583 -31.52 16.16 -0.51
CA THR A 583 -30.14 16.60 -0.37
C THR A 583 -29.43 16.53 -1.72
N ALA A 584 -29.10 17.67 -2.32
CA ALA A 584 -28.28 17.66 -3.53
C ALA A 584 -26.85 17.20 -3.22
N TRP A 585 -26.40 16.20 -3.95
CA TRP A 585 -25.08 15.59 -3.80
C TRP A 585 -24.39 15.31 -5.13
N ARG A 586 -25.15 15.25 -6.23
CA ARG A 586 -24.60 15.17 -7.58
C ARG A 586 -24.48 16.57 -8.15
N GLY A 587 -23.35 16.83 -8.78
CA GLY A 587 -23.24 17.96 -9.70
C GLY A 587 -24.08 17.75 -10.95
N PRO A 588 -24.27 18.79 -11.78
CA PRO A 588 -24.92 18.64 -13.08
C PRO A 588 -24.29 17.53 -13.92
N ARG A 589 -25.13 16.75 -14.62
CA ARG A 589 -24.69 15.65 -15.48
C ARG A 589 -25.34 15.72 -16.85
N THR A 590 -24.62 15.29 -17.88
CA THR A 590 -25.17 15.20 -19.23
C THR A 590 -26.40 14.28 -19.27
N LYS A 591 -27.53 14.82 -19.70
CA LYS A 591 -28.80 14.10 -19.90
C LYS A 591 -28.98 13.70 -21.36
N SER A 592 -28.78 14.64 -22.28
CA SER A 592 -28.84 14.39 -23.72
C SER A 592 -27.91 15.32 -24.47
N VAL A 593 -27.44 14.85 -25.63
CA VAL A 593 -26.59 15.62 -26.55
C VAL A 593 -27.23 15.55 -27.93
N ARG A 594 -27.36 16.69 -28.60
CA ARG A 594 -27.87 16.77 -29.97
C ARG A 594 -27.07 17.77 -30.79
N ARG A 595 -26.87 17.46 -32.07
CA ARG A 595 -26.31 18.41 -33.02
C ARG A 595 -27.33 19.51 -33.32
N ASP A 596 -26.84 20.71 -33.51
CA ASP A 596 -27.57 21.89 -33.97
C ASP A 596 -26.90 22.38 -35.27
N THR A 597 -27.52 23.32 -36.00
CA THR A 597 -27.04 23.75 -37.32
C THR A 597 -25.61 24.32 -37.32
N ASP A 598 -25.16 24.87 -36.20
CA ASP A 598 -23.84 25.50 -36.01
C ASP A 598 -23.15 25.06 -34.71
N GLY A 599 -23.41 23.83 -34.22
CA GLY A 599 -22.74 23.31 -33.03
C GLY A 599 -23.42 22.10 -32.39
N ILE A 600 -23.26 21.96 -31.08
CA ILE A 600 -23.88 20.94 -30.23
C ILE A 600 -24.67 21.63 -29.13
N VAL A 601 -25.81 21.07 -28.75
CA VAL A 601 -26.48 21.43 -27.50
C VAL A 601 -26.50 20.23 -26.58
N ILE A 602 -26.12 20.49 -25.33
CA ILE A 602 -26.11 19.54 -24.24
C ILE A 602 -27.20 19.95 -23.27
N ASP A 603 -28.14 19.05 -22.99
CA ASP A 603 -29.08 19.19 -21.88
C ASP A 603 -28.48 18.49 -20.66
N PHE A 604 -28.58 19.13 -19.49
CA PHE A 604 -28.08 18.60 -18.23
C PHE A 604 -29.24 18.23 -17.30
N ASP A 605 -29.03 17.17 -16.54
CA ASP A 605 -29.77 16.85 -15.33
C ASP A 605 -29.16 17.65 -14.15
N VAL A 606 -30.00 18.37 -13.42
CA VAL A 606 -29.62 19.28 -12.32
C VAL A 606 -30.56 19.00 -11.15
N GLU A 607 -30.02 18.73 -9.95
CA GLU A 607 -30.83 18.20 -8.84
C GLU A 607 -31.75 19.23 -8.17
N ARG A 608 -31.35 20.50 -8.11
CA ARG A 608 -32.09 21.52 -7.35
C ARG A 608 -32.32 22.82 -8.08
N GLY A 609 -31.27 23.35 -8.70
CA GLY A 609 -31.30 24.67 -9.30
C GLY A 609 -31.49 24.63 -10.81
N ARG A 610 -30.73 25.52 -11.44
CA ARG A 610 -30.49 25.56 -12.88
C ARG A 610 -28.99 25.57 -13.13
N LEU A 611 -28.59 25.38 -14.38
CA LEU A 611 -27.19 25.59 -14.75
C LEU A 611 -26.81 27.06 -14.59
N THR A 612 -25.64 27.28 -13.99
CA THR A 612 -24.96 28.56 -13.95
C THR A 612 -23.45 28.34 -13.99
N THR A 613 -22.67 29.42 -13.98
CA THR A 613 -21.22 29.36 -13.79
C THR A 613 -20.82 29.86 -12.41
N ARG A 614 -19.76 29.28 -11.83
CA ARG A 614 -19.25 29.66 -10.50
C ARG A 614 -18.70 31.08 -10.42
N ASP A 615 -18.30 31.65 -11.55
CA ASP A 615 -17.63 32.95 -11.67
C ASP A 615 -18.45 34.00 -12.44
N GLY A 616 -19.67 33.67 -12.87
CA GLY A 616 -20.54 34.55 -13.65
C GLY A 616 -20.06 34.81 -15.09
N LYS A 617 -19.00 34.13 -15.55
CA LYS A 617 -18.52 34.22 -16.95
C LYS A 617 -19.28 33.24 -17.84
N ALA A 618 -19.02 33.30 -19.15
CA ALA A 618 -19.51 32.29 -20.08
C ALA A 618 -19.03 30.88 -19.65
N PRO A 619 -19.82 29.82 -19.90
CA PRO A 619 -19.36 28.45 -19.67
C PRO A 619 -18.03 28.19 -20.40
N ALA A 620 -17.10 27.54 -19.71
CA ALA A 620 -15.76 27.22 -20.20
C ALA A 620 -15.40 25.75 -19.91
N GLY A 621 -14.23 25.31 -20.39
CA GLY A 621 -13.79 23.91 -20.30
C GLY A 621 -14.40 22.95 -21.33
N PHE A 622 -14.99 23.46 -22.42
CA PHE A 622 -15.56 22.63 -23.49
C PHE A 622 -14.60 22.45 -24.67
N ALA A 623 -14.52 21.21 -25.17
CA ALA A 623 -13.77 20.86 -26.37
C ALA A 623 -14.66 20.06 -27.34
N ILE A 624 -14.53 20.31 -28.64
CA ILE A 624 -15.25 19.55 -29.68
C ILE A 624 -14.27 19.06 -30.76
N ALA A 625 -14.59 17.91 -31.36
CA ALA A 625 -13.83 17.34 -32.47
C ALA A 625 -14.74 16.95 -33.63
N GLY A 626 -14.21 17.07 -34.85
CA GLY A 626 -14.83 16.54 -36.06
C GLY A 626 -14.54 15.05 -36.23
N ALA A 627 -14.84 14.51 -37.42
CA ALA A 627 -14.57 13.10 -37.74
C ALA A 627 -13.08 12.73 -37.72
N ASP A 628 -12.18 13.71 -37.66
CA ASP A 628 -10.73 13.52 -37.53
C ASP A 628 -10.26 13.26 -36.09
N GLY A 629 -11.15 13.39 -35.09
CA GLY A 629 -10.86 13.17 -33.68
C GLY A 629 -9.97 14.25 -33.05
N LYS A 630 -9.72 15.37 -33.74
CA LYS A 630 -8.86 16.46 -33.22
C LYS A 630 -9.70 17.46 -32.41
N PHE A 631 -9.50 17.45 -31.10
CA PHE A 631 -10.21 18.35 -30.20
C PHE A 631 -9.68 19.78 -30.28
N VAL A 632 -10.60 20.74 -30.38
CA VAL A 632 -10.34 22.18 -30.24
C VAL A 632 -11.19 22.75 -29.13
N LYS A 633 -10.72 23.83 -28.49
CA LYS A 633 -11.51 24.60 -27.54
C LYS A 633 -12.76 25.15 -28.23
N ALA A 634 -13.89 25.12 -27.53
CA ALA A 634 -15.17 25.56 -28.06
C ALA A 634 -15.77 26.67 -27.21
N ASP A 635 -16.41 27.62 -27.89
CA ASP A 635 -17.23 28.63 -27.24
C ASP A 635 -18.52 27.99 -26.73
N ALA A 636 -18.93 28.36 -25.53
CA ALA A 636 -20.14 27.83 -24.92
C ALA A 636 -21.06 28.93 -24.36
N GLU A 637 -22.36 28.71 -24.47
CA GLU A 637 -23.42 29.65 -24.06
C GLU A 637 -24.50 28.89 -23.27
N LEU A 638 -24.88 29.43 -22.12
CA LEU A 638 -26.03 28.91 -21.37
C LEU A 638 -27.31 29.08 -22.20
N ARG A 639 -28.09 28.01 -22.26
CA ARG A 639 -29.46 27.96 -22.78
C ARG A 639 -30.38 27.61 -21.61
N PRO A 640 -30.87 28.61 -20.87
CA PRO A 640 -31.62 28.36 -19.64
C PRO A 640 -32.87 27.50 -19.88
N PRO A 641 -33.28 26.70 -18.88
CA PRO A 641 -32.65 26.61 -17.56
C PRO A 641 -31.41 25.69 -17.53
N ASN A 642 -31.40 24.60 -18.30
CA ASN A 642 -30.46 23.49 -18.08
C ASN A 642 -29.77 22.99 -19.36
N ALA A 643 -29.55 23.84 -20.35
CA ALA A 643 -28.81 23.48 -21.54
C ALA A 643 -27.60 24.37 -21.77
N ILE A 644 -26.61 23.86 -22.51
CA ILE A 644 -25.44 24.62 -22.98
C ILE A 644 -25.29 24.37 -24.48
N LYS A 645 -25.19 25.44 -25.27
CA LYS A 645 -24.81 25.39 -26.68
C LYS A 645 -23.31 25.56 -26.80
N VAL A 646 -22.65 24.65 -27.52
CA VAL A 646 -21.20 24.60 -27.70
C VAL A 646 -20.88 24.62 -29.20
N ARG A 647 -19.96 25.47 -29.63
CA ARG A 647 -19.57 25.61 -31.05
C ARG A 647 -18.12 26.06 -31.22
N SER A 648 -17.56 25.79 -32.40
CA SER A 648 -16.26 26.32 -32.83
C SER A 648 -16.26 26.51 -34.34
N SER A 649 -15.79 27.65 -34.83
CA SER A 649 -15.63 27.88 -36.28
C SER A 649 -14.59 26.95 -36.92
N ALA A 650 -13.67 26.40 -36.12
CA ALA A 650 -12.68 25.43 -36.59
C ALA A 650 -13.27 24.02 -36.80
N VAL A 651 -14.40 23.71 -36.15
CA VAL A 651 -15.08 22.41 -36.25
C VAL A 651 -16.57 22.65 -36.54
N PRO A 652 -16.94 22.90 -37.81
CA PRO A 652 -18.32 23.22 -38.18
C PRO A 652 -19.27 22.02 -38.08
N LEU A 653 -18.74 20.78 -38.12
CA LEU A 653 -19.51 19.53 -38.04
C LEU A 653 -18.96 18.64 -36.90
N PRO A 654 -19.19 19.01 -35.63
CA PRO A 654 -18.67 18.27 -34.50
C PRO A 654 -19.39 16.92 -34.32
N VAL A 655 -18.61 15.88 -34.02
CA VAL A 655 -19.11 14.52 -33.77
C VAL A 655 -18.82 14.05 -32.33
N GLU A 656 -17.86 14.69 -31.66
CA GLU A 656 -17.49 14.43 -30.27
C GLU A 656 -17.42 15.73 -29.47
N ILE A 657 -17.66 15.61 -28.15
CA ILE A 657 -17.60 16.70 -27.19
C ILE A 657 -17.00 16.20 -25.87
N ARG A 658 -16.23 17.06 -25.21
CA ARG A 658 -15.63 16.84 -23.90
C ARG A 658 -15.85 18.08 -23.02
N TYR A 659 -16.07 17.87 -21.73
CA TYR A 659 -16.14 18.94 -20.73
C TYR A 659 -15.12 18.63 -19.62
N GLY A 660 -14.32 19.60 -19.19
CA GLY A 660 -13.37 19.42 -18.10
C GLY A 660 -12.39 18.26 -18.28
N TRP A 661 -12.01 17.94 -19.52
CA TRP A 661 -11.26 16.73 -19.87
C TRP A 661 -9.74 16.95 -19.84
N GLN A 662 -9.25 17.48 -18.72
CA GLN A 662 -7.83 17.62 -18.42
C GLN A 662 -7.51 17.05 -17.04
N ASP A 663 -6.24 16.78 -16.75
CA ASP A 663 -5.82 16.44 -15.39
C ASP A 663 -6.21 17.55 -14.39
N ASN A 664 -6.04 18.81 -14.80
CA ASN A 664 -6.53 19.99 -14.10
C ASN A 664 -7.45 20.83 -15.01
N PRO A 665 -8.78 20.62 -14.97
CA PRO A 665 -9.74 21.43 -15.72
C PRO A 665 -10.04 22.75 -14.99
N ALA A 666 -9.01 23.57 -14.75
CA ALA A 666 -9.12 24.81 -13.97
C ALA A 666 -10.15 25.80 -14.54
N ASP A 667 -10.35 25.80 -15.86
CA ASP A 667 -11.30 26.67 -16.56
C ASP A 667 -12.75 26.13 -16.57
N ALA A 668 -13.00 24.87 -16.18
CA ALA A 668 -14.33 24.30 -16.10
C ALA A 668 -15.14 24.99 -14.99
N ASN A 669 -16.19 25.71 -15.34
CA ASN A 669 -16.89 26.60 -14.41
C ASN A 669 -18.39 26.33 -14.26
N VAL A 670 -18.93 25.30 -14.89
CA VAL A 670 -20.37 24.96 -14.84
C VAL A 670 -20.72 24.34 -13.50
N VAL A 671 -21.78 24.84 -12.85
CA VAL A 671 -22.26 24.38 -11.54
C VAL A 671 -23.79 24.36 -11.48
N ASP A 672 -24.34 23.65 -10.50
CA ASP A 672 -25.73 23.85 -10.06
C ASP A 672 -25.80 25.13 -9.21
N GLU A 673 -26.69 26.06 -9.58
CA GLU A 673 -26.86 27.36 -8.90
C GLU A 673 -27.15 27.23 -7.40
N MET A 674 -27.93 26.22 -6.99
CA MET A 674 -28.33 26.05 -5.60
C MET A 674 -27.32 25.26 -4.79
N SER A 675 -26.91 24.09 -5.28
CA SER A 675 -26.03 23.19 -4.50
C SER A 675 -24.56 23.62 -4.54
N LYS A 676 -24.21 24.47 -5.52
CA LYS A 676 -22.84 24.90 -5.86
C LYS A 676 -21.91 23.77 -6.29
N LEU A 677 -22.45 22.57 -6.54
CA LEU A 677 -21.66 21.43 -6.99
C LEU A 677 -21.27 21.60 -8.47
N PRO A 678 -20.00 21.33 -8.83
CA PRO A 678 -19.56 21.45 -10.22
C PRO A 678 -20.16 20.37 -11.10
N ALA A 679 -20.34 20.66 -12.38
CA ALA A 679 -20.74 19.65 -13.35
C ALA A 679 -19.68 18.55 -13.43
N HIS A 680 -20.11 17.31 -13.63
CA HIS A 680 -19.18 16.20 -13.86
C HIS A 680 -18.51 16.36 -15.24
N PRO A 681 -17.17 16.16 -15.34
CA PRO A 681 -16.45 16.06 -16.62
C PRO A 681 -17.03 15.01 -17.57
#